data_AF-A0A1H3HD44-F1
#
_entry.id   AF-A0A1H3HD44-F1
#
_cell.length_a   1.000
_cell.length_b   1.000
_cell.length_c   1.000
_cell.angle_alpha   90.00
_cell.angle_beta   90.00
_cell.angle_gamma   90.00
#
_symmetry.space_group_name_H-M   'P 1'
#
loop_
_entity.id
_entity.type
_entity.pdbx_description
1 polymer ?
#
loop_
_entity_poly.entity_id
_entity_poly.type
_entity_poly.pdbx_seq_one_letter_code
_entity_poly.pdbx_strand_id
1 'polypeptide(L)'
;MRRLPAVVLAATIGLTLASPSGQAAAAPPAQGALAAPDAALDKDWRASGDVLVTGAGDTDGFHLYVAREKEAFAWKKLATLKASALPGGSWFGHVCLTGSGKHAVAVFAPAMAANKPKLVQAGAIAAVVDVETGKAREIATGLSTAYFNPACGPGDRVLLTRGIGDDGQQTDLLAVDAASAKVLSTRRIGSQFTTPAAAPDGDYGMALGNLVKVGDDGTLTPVARPQGRVFAVNATAKHGIDIASVNADKAYVQRLSRDGLSQLASGPWDKLQIFGLTGGRTAVVGDTRAVATSAPGLVALASDRQVRGTSAEGHLLATEVLTRQTERKGASPLAAPDRADAGSLRVAVRATKTGKDSTGTVTATPAPTLDAIAAKTADGPNLTNPTCAVGRNDPRIQAFQPSEDMVEWAVDQAVHGTLNVQRPANYLKAGQGAYTPQGMFPLRSLAGGGTVPAQLMLGILAQETNLAQGSWHVVPGDTGNPLVADYYGNHGDGQSIDYGGEGEAQKTDCGYGIGQVTTGMRVADGDSVYNRAQQLAIATDYAANIAAGLNILIEKWNQLYNDPAGRSYVNNGDPTWIEDWWLAVWAYNSGYYPSTKASQNGGYYGVGYLNNPANPQYPANRAPFLRLTYADAERPSEWSYPERVMGWVESPQLKGTPSHLAYSKPVFGESKTKEELTVATPKTFCDSRNNCDPAVVDQNKPLPKNQQTSPCAAFNSSCWWHGQVSFAGCILGECAKEKVTFGAGTPEPGVKRIYPRDCSTFPELSKPRAKIVFDLNDTSQYALGCSVPASNGKFTLRTGDPSGNHPEALYAQVDLHQAGAGYNGHMWFTHTYRPDYLNGTSAKHKITGTWTPDLDITQGSVALYDIWVHLPSHGGETEHAEYVVMNDDWNQAFPSGGGQKACTIDQDTSPIGSMLGSDQWKSLGTYALQPGARVMLNNMESDYAIPSATVDIAFDAMAFVPASATAHPCGQTY
;
A
#
# COMPACT_ATOMS: atom_id res chain seq x y z
N MET A 1 -46.41 71.15 16.80
CA MET A 1 -45.77 72.48 16.96
C MET A 1 -44.54 72.48 16.05
N ARG A 2 -44.63 73.02 14.82
CA ARG A 2 -44.12 74.35 14.38
C ARG A 2 -42.71 74.67 14.91
N ARG A 3 -41.69 75.13 14.17
CA ARG A 3 -41.39 75.52 12.75
C ARG A 3 -40.03 76.28 12.89
N LEU A 4 -38.93 76.10 12.12
CA LEU A 4 -38.55 76.60 10.76
C LEU A 4 -37.05 77.08 10.86
N PRO A 5 -36.32 77.48 9.78
CA PRO A 5 -35.90 76.74 8.57
C PRO A 5 -34.42 77.02 8.17
N ALA A 6 -33.89 76.32 7.17
CA ALA A 6 -32.95 76.91 6.19
C ALA A 6 -32.95 76.07 4.90
N VAL A 7 -33.24 76.75 3.79
CA VAL A 7 -33.21 76.29 2.39
C VAL A 7 -32.01 77.05 1.77
N VAL A 8 -31.20 76.51 0.86
CA VAL A 8 -31.30 76.81 -0.60
C VAL A 8 -30.03 76.37 -1.35
N LEU A 9 -30.31 75.74 -2.50
CA LEU A 9 -29.60 75.61 -3.78
C LEU A 9 -28.32 74.76 -3.95
N ALA A 10 -28.50 73.73 -4.78
CA ALA A 10 -27.50 73.04 -5.57
C ALA A 10 -27.03 73.89 -6.77
N ALA A 11 -25.75 73.77 -7.11
CA ALA A 11 -25.22 74.03 -8.44
C ALA A 11 -24.16 72.96 -8.77
N THR A 12 -24.37 72.34 -9.92
CA THR A 12 -23.61 71.28 -10.57
C THR A 12 -22.25 71.78 -11.07
N ILE A 13 -21.17 71.07 -10.76
CA ILE A 13 -19.88 71.18 -11.46
C ILE A 13 -19.49 69.78 -11.95
N GLY A 14 -19.36 69.64 -13.26
CA GLY A 14 -18.87 68.44 -13.91
C GLY A 14 -17.35 68.33 -13.78
N LEU A 15 -16.89 67.14 -13.40
CA LEU A 15 -15.52 66.67 -13.65
C LEU A 15 -15.62 65.39 -14.50
N THR A 16 -14.93 65.43 -15.63
CA THR A 16 -14.78 64.34 -16.59
C THR A 16 -14.12 63.12 -15.95
N LEU A 17 -14.86 62.00 -15.90
CA LEU A 17 -14.32 60.68 -15.57
C LEU A 17 -13.49 60.17 -16.76
N ALA A 18 -12.17 60.15 -16.60
CA ALA A 18 -11.30 59.32 -17.42
C ALA A 18 -11.44 57.86 -16.96
N SER A 19 -11.79 56.96 -17.87
CA SER A 19 -11.88 55.53 -17.61
C SER A 19 -10.50 54.97 -17.20
N PRO A 20 -10.36 54.29 -16.04
CA PRO A 20 -9.26 53.36 -15.87
C PRO A 20 -9.52 52.17 -16.79
N SER A 21 -8.62 51.97 -17.73
CA SER A 21 -8.48 50.75 -18.54
C SER A 21 -8.71 49.52 -17.67
N GLY A 22 -9.68 48.69 -18.04
CA GLY A 22 -10.00 47.46 -17.32
C GLY A 22 -8.78 46.58 -17.18
N GLN A 23 -8.30 46.40 -15.94
CA GLN A 23 -7.57 45.21 -15.59
C GLN A 23 -8.56 44.05 -15.73
N ALA A 24 -8.40 43.27 -16.80
CA ALA A 24 -9.02 41.96 -16.88
C ALA A 24 -8.66 41.22 -15.59
N ALA A 25 -9.67 40.78 -14.85
CA ALA A 25 -9.47 39.92 -13.70
C ALA A 25 -8.63 38.73 -14.17
N ALA A 26 -7.44 38.56 -13.59
CA ALA A 26 -6.58 37.44 -13.90
C ALA A 26 -7.38 36.16 -13.66
N ALA A 27 -7.48 35.31 -14.68
CA ALA A 27 -8.07 33.99 -14.53
C ALA A 27 -7.38 33.28 -13.35
N PRO A 28 -8.12 32.50 -12.53
CA PRO A 28 -7.49 31.69 -11.51
C PRO A 28 -6.38 30.85 -12.16
N PRO A 29 -5.19 30.72 -11.52
CA PRO A 29 -4.10 29.94 -12.09
C PRO A 29 -4.60 28.53 -12.43
N ALA A 30 -4.15 27.99 -13.56
CA ALA A 30 -4.37 26.60 -13.93
C ALA A 30 -3.94 25.67 -12.77
N GLN A 31 -4.56 24.49 -12.65
CA GLN A 31 -4.39 23.59 -11.49
C GLN A 31 -2.90 23.35 -11.16
N GLY A 32 -2.48 23.73 -9.96
CA GLY A 32 -1.11 23.58 -9.47
C GLY A 32 -0.05 24.51 -10.09
N ALA A 33 -0.43 25.44 -10.98
CA ALA A 33 0.49 26.37 -11.62
C ALA A 33 1.03 27.44 -10.65
N LEU A 34 2.22 27.97 -10.94
CA LEU A 34 2.77 29.10 -10.20
C LEU A 34 1.90 30.34 -10.43
N ALA A 35 1.37 30.93 -9.35
CA ALA A 35 0.42 32.06 -9.42
C ALA A 35 1.00 33.35 -10.05
N ALA A 36 2.33 33.51 -10.07
CA ALA A 36 3.00 34.66 -10.66
C ALA A 36 4.25 34.19 -11.44
N PRO A 37 4.07 33.52 -12.59
CA PRO A 37 5.15 32.82 -13.28
C PRO A 37 6.18 33.81 -13.87
N ASP A 38 5.74 34.98 -14.34
CA ASP A 38 6.65 36.04 -14.81
C ASP A 38 7.61 36.52 -13.71
N ALA A 39 7.18 36.44 -12.44
CA ALA A 39 8.02 36.76 -11.29
C ALA A 39 8.87 35.56 -10.83
N ALA A 40 8.40 34.32 -11.00
CA ALA A 40 9.03 33.12 -10.47
C ALA A 40 10.04 32.45 -11.42
N LEU A 41 9.85 32.56 -12.74
CA LEU A 41 10.50 31.77 -13.79
C LEU A 41 11.20 32.59 -14.90
N ASP A 42 11.05 33.92 -14.92
CA ASP A 42 11.42 34.87 -16.00
C ASP A 42 10.42 35.05 -17.13
N LYS A 43 10.53 36.16 -17.86
CA LYS A 43 9.62 36.54 -18.95
C LYS A 43 9.53 35.53 -20.10
N ASP A 44 10.55 34.69 -20.28
CA ASP A 44 10.67 33.74 -21.39
C ASP A 44 10.05 32.35 -21.09
N TRP A 45 9.48 32.14 -19.90
CA TRP A 45 8.91 30.84 -19.49
C TRP A 45 7.93 30.24 -20.52
N ARG A 46 7.18 31.10 -21.23
CA ARG A 46 6.19 30.69 -22.25
C ARG A 46 6.80 29.98 -23.47
N ALA A 47 8.09 30.20 -23.74
CA ALA A 47 8.81 29.57 -24.84
C ALA A 47 9.63 28.35 -24.38
N SER A 48 9.66 28.06 -23.08
CA SER A 48 10.51 27.01 -22.52
C SER A 48 10.03 25.60 -22.85
N GLY A 49 10.98 24.71 -23.10
CA GLY A 49 10.75 23.27 -23.22
C GLY A 49 10.82 22.51 -21.89
N ASP A 50 11.08 23.20 -20.77
CA ASP A 50 11.31 22.54 -19.48
C ASP A 50 10.06 21.81 -18.98
N VAL A 51 10.29 20.63 -18.42
CA VAL A 51 9.28 19.70 -17.95
C VAL A 51 9.74 18.96 -16.72
N LEU A 52 8.87 18.85 -15.72
CA LEU A 52 9.06 17.96 -14.58
C LEU A 52 8.15 16.75 -14.75
N VAL A 53 8.71 15.55 -14.59
CA VAL A 53 7.94 14.31 -14.50
C VAL A 53 8.25 13.61 -13.16
N THR A 54 7.22 13.16 -12.46
CA THR A 54 7.33 12.40 -11.20
C THR A 54 6.14 11.44 -11.09
N GLY A 55 6.10 10.61 -10.04
CA GLY A 55 4.97 9.73 -9.79
C GLY A 55 4.65 9.55 -8.31
N ALA A 56 3.42 9.12 -8.06
CA ALA A 56 2.90 8.72 -6.75
C ALA A 56 1.81 7.66 -6.97
N GLY A 57 1.59 6.79 -6.00
CA GLY A 57 0.63 5.70 -6.13
C GLY A 57 -0.50 5.79 -5.12
N ASP A 58 -1.64 5.25 -5.52
CA ASP A 58 -2.83 5.15 -4.67
C ASP A 58 -3.56 3.84 -5.00
N THR A 59 -4.83 3.68 -4.64
CA THR A 59 -5.54 2.41 -4.84
C THR A 59 -5.81 2.07 -6.31
N ASP A 60 -5.83 3.05 -7.22
CA ASP A 60 -6.13 2.83 -8.64
C ASP A 60 -4.89 2.52 -9.50
N GLY A 61 -3.71 2.79 -8.96
CA GLY A 61 -2.44 2.49 -9.62
C GLY A 61 -1.32 3.44 -9.23
N PHE A 62 -0.21 3.30 -9.94
CA PHE A 62 0.89 4.25 -9.90
C PHE A 62 0.71 5.31 -10.99
N HIS A 63 0.56 6.57 -10.59
CA HIS A 63 0.29 7.68 -11.49
C HIS A 63 1.56 8.46 -11.80
N LEU A 64 1.80 8.73 -13.08
CA LEU A 64 2.81 9.67 -13.52
C LEU A 64 2.18 11.04 -13.75
N TYR A 65 2.88 12.08 -13.35
CA TYR A 65 2.47 13.47 -13.50
C TYR A 65 3.49 14.25 -14.30
N VAL A 66 3.02 15.24 -15.05
CA VAL A 66 3.83 16.15 -15.84
C VAL A 66 3.50 17.60 -15.51
N ALA A 67 4.52 18.44 -15.35
CA ALA A 67 4.37 19.88 -15.22
C ALA A 67 5.30 20.59 -16.21
N ARG A 68 4.76 21.45 -17.07
CA ARG A 68 5.52 22.11 -18.15
C ARG A 68 5.73 23.58 -17.86
N GLU A 69 6.95 24.07 -18.06
CA GLU A 69 7.27 25.47 -17.78
C GLU A 69 6.45 26.44 -18.65
N LYS A 70 6.29 26.15 -19.95
CA LYS A 70 5.43 26.94 -20.87
C LYS A 70 3.96 27.04 -20.46
N GLU A 71 3.55 26.30 -19.44
CA GLU A 71 2.22 26.33 -18.82
C GLU A 71 2.30 26.80 -17.36
N ALA A 72 3.34 27.55 -16.99
CA ALA A 72 3.62 27.99 -15.62
C ALA A 72 3.76 26.84 -14.62
N PHE A 73 4.23 25.68 -15.09
CA PHE A 73 4.25 24.42 -14.34
C PHE A 73 2.87 23.99 -13.82
N ALA A 74 1.81 24.23 -14.59
CA ALA A 74 0.54 23.56 -14.35
C ALA A 74 0.73 22.04 -14.40
N TRP A 75 0.25 21.35 -13.38
CA TRP A 75 0.41 19.91 -13.22
C TRP A 75 -0.74 19.16 -13.89
N LYS A 76 -0.41 18.05 -14.55
CA LYS A 76 -1.38 17.16 -15.21
C LYS A 76 -1.02 15.71 -14.96
N LYS A 77 -2.01 14.84 -14.83
CA LYS A 77 -1.79 13.38 -14.84
C LYS A 77 -1.37 12.99 -16.27
N LEU A 78 -0.20 12.38 -16.40
CA LEU A 78 0.40 11.96 -17.67
C LEU A 78 -0.07 10.55 -18.05
N ALA A 79 -0.03 9.61 -17.09
CA ALA A 79 -0.48 8.23 -17.29
C ALA A 79 -0.82 7.57 -15.94
N THR A 80 -1.66 6.54 -15.98
CA THR A 80 -1.85 5.62 -14.86
C THR A 80 -1.27 4.26 -15.23
N LEU A 81 -0.44 3.69 -14.36
CA LEU A 81 0.15 2.37 -14.51
C LEU A 81 -0.42 1.46 -13.43
N LYS A 82 -1.00 0.34 -13.84
CA LYS A 82 -1.48 -0.69 -12.92
C LYS A 82 -1.13 -2.05 -13.47
N ALA A 83 -1.30 -3.08 -12.64
CA ALA A 83 -1.42 -4.43 -13.13
C ALA A 83 -2.67 -5.01 -12.49
N SER A 84 -3.73 -5.18 -13.28
CA SER A 84 -4.92 -5.88 -12.83
C SER A 84 -4.55 -7.24 -12.32
N ALA A 85 -3.56 -7.88 -12.98
CA ALA A 85 -2.40 -8.68 -12.54
C ALA A 85 -2.04 -8.90 -11.04
N LEU A 86 -2.27 -7.93 -10.18
CA LEU A 86 -1.65 -7.89 -8.86
C LEU A 86 -2.61 -7.41 -7.77
N PRO A 87 -2.39 -7.72 -6.47
CA PRO A 87 -3.42 -7.60 -5.46
C PRO A 87 -3.81 -6.15 -5.30
N GLY A 88 -5.11 -5.94 -5.10
CA GLY A 88 -5.65 -4.62 -4.78
C GLY A 88 -4.97 -4.00 -3.56
N GLY A 89 -4.98 -2.67 -3.51
CA GLY A 89 -4.29 -1.89 -2.48
C GLY A 89 -3.55 -0.71 -3.09
N SER A 90 -2.89 0.08 -2.26
CA SER A 90 -2.12 1.22 -2.74
C SER A 90 -0.88 0.77 -3.52
N TRP A 91 -0.46 1.58 -4.48
CA TRP A 91 0.74 1.36 -5.28
C TRP A 91 1.88 2.28 -4.85
N PHE A 92 3.11 1.93 -5.21
CA PHE A 92 4.27 2.81 -5.11
C PHE A 92 5.24 2.57 -6.27
N GLY A 93 6.19 3.47 -6.47
CA GLY A 93 7.19 3.31 -7.51
C GLY A 93 8.16 4.48 -7.62
N HIS A 94 9.11 4.31 -8.55
CA HIS A 94 10.13 5.30 -8.89
C HIS A 94 10.04 5.65 -10.38
N VAL A 95 10.36 6.89 -10.72
CA VAL A 95 10.29 7.42 -12.09
C VAL A 95 11.59 8.14 -12.43
N CYS A 96 12.08 7.96 -13.65
CA CYS A 96 13.13 8.80 -14.23
C CYS A 96 12.70 9.34 -15.60
N LEU A 97 13.20 10.53 -15.94
CA LEU A 97 13.05 11.14 -17.26
C LEU A 97 14.31 10.85 -18.08
N THR A 98 14.15 10.38 -19.32
CA THR A 98 15.26 10.19 -20.27
C THR A 98 15.92 11.51 -20.62
N GLY A 99 17.23 11.50 -20.91
CA GLY A 99 17.96 12.72 -21.24
C GLY A 99 17.52 13.41 -22.54
N SER A 100 16.71 12.73 -23.37
CA SER A 100 16.01 13.34 -24.51
C SER A 100 14.83 14.24 -24.09
N GLY A 101 14.32 14.05 -22.87
CA GLY A 101 13.10 14.68 -22.35
C GLY A 101 11.79 14.08 -22.92
N LYS A 102 11.87 13.07 -23.78
CA LYS A 102 10.71 12.54 -24.52
C LYS A 102 10.02 11.36 -23.84
N HIS A 103 10.75 10.60 -23.03
CA HIS A 103 10.23 9.39 -22.39
C HIS A 103 10.48 9.42 -20.89
N ALA A 104 9.48 9.06 -20.11
CA ALA A 104 9.62 8.72 -18.70
C ALA A 104 9.61 7.20 -18.55
N VAL A 105 10.42 6.65 -17.66
CA VAL A 105 10.37 5.23 -17.30
C VAL A 105 9.98 5.13 -15.85
N ALA A 106 9.05 4.22 -15.55
CA ALA A 106 8.59 3.94 -14.20
C ALA A 106 8.85 2.49 -13.84
N VAL A 107 9.24 2.24 -12.59
CA VAL A 107 9.25 0.92 -11.96
C VAL A 107 8.33 0.98 -10.75
N PHE A 108 7.29 0.14 -10.73
CA PHE A 108 6.18 0.24 -9.79
C PHE A 108 5.69 -1.13 -9.31
N ALA A 109 5.10 -1.17 -8.13
CA ALA A 109 4.59 -2.39 -7.49
C ALA A 109 3.46 -2.06 -6.49
N PRO A 110 2.62 -3.05 -6.12
CA PRO A 110 1.72 -2.93 -4.97
C PRO A 110 2.51 -2.66 -3.68
N ALA A 111 2.00 -1.79 -2.80
CA ALA A 111 2.69 -1.36 -1.57
C ALA A 111 3.09 -2.53 -0.65
N MET A 112 2.29 -3.60 -0.60
CA MET A 112 2.60 -4.80 0.18
C MET A 112 3.91 -5.48 -0.25
N ALA A 113 4.36 -5.28 -1.50
CA ALA A 113 5.63 -5.82 -1.99
C ALA A 113 6.83 -5.33 -1.17
N ALA A 114 6.74 -4.14 -0.57
CA ALA A 114 7.80 -3.58 0.26
C ALA A 114 8.08 -4.43 1.52
N ASN A 115 7.11 -5.23 1.99
CA ASN A 115 7.24 -6.08 3.19
C ASN A 115 7.66 -7.52 2.86
N LYS A 116 7.76 -7.91 1.58
CA LYS A 116 8.04 -9.30 1.22
C LYS A 116 9.43 -9.39 0.56
N PRO A 117 10.44 -10.02 1.19
CA PRO A 117 11.81 -10.07 0.67
C PRO A 117 11.94 -10.46 -0.80
N LYS A 118 11.19 -11.47 -1.24
CA LYS A 118 11.15 -11.91 -2.65
C LYS A 118 10.62 -10.83 -3.60
N LEU A 119 9.59 -10.09 -3.19
CA LEU A 119 8.98 -9.04 -4.01
C LEU A 119 9.80 -7.75 -4.03
N VAL A 120 10.59 -7.47 -2.98
CA VAL A 120 11.56 -6.35 -3.00
C VAL A 120 12.63 -6.57 -4.08
N GLN A 121 13.06 -7.81 -4.27
CA GLN A 121 14.13 -8.15 -5.23
C GLN A 121 13.64 -8.31 -6.67
N ALA A 122 12.42 -8.82 -6.85
CA ALA A 122 11.90 -9.21 -8.16
C ALA A 122 10.36 -9.15 -8.24
N GLY A 123 9.70 -8.19 -7.59
CA GLY A 123 8.24 -8.04 -7.59
C GLY A 123 7.70 -6.86 -8.39
N ALA A 124 8.57 -6.00 -8.94
CA ALA A 124 8.15 -4.78 -9.64
C ALA A 124 7.97 -4.96 -11.16
N ILE A 125 7.23 -4.04 -11.75
CA ILE A 125 6.95 -3.95 -13.19
C ILE A 125 7.54 -2.64 -13.72
N ALA A 126 8.04 -2.65 -14.96
CA ALA A 126 8.50 -1.44 -15.64
C ALA A 126 7.67 -1.09 -16.86
N ALA A 127 7.45 0.21 -17.06
CA ALA A 127 6.82 0.76 -18.25
C ALA A 127 7.53 2.03 -18.75
N VAL A 128 7.55 2.24 -20.07
CA VAL A 128 7.90 3.53 -20.69
C VAL A 128 6.63 4.32 -20.93
N VAL A 129 6.65 5.61 -20.65
CA VAL A 129 5.57 6.56 -20.92
C VAL A 129 6.10 7.68 -21.81
N ASP A 130 5.45 7.91 -22.94
CA ASP A 130 5.70 9.07 -23.80
C ASP A 130 5.29 10.35 -23.06
N VAL A 131 6.22 11.31 -22.93
CA VAL A 131 6.01 12.54 -22.14
C VAL A 131 5.04 13.50 -22.82
N GLU A 132 4.93 13.46 -24.15
CA GLU A 132 4.01 14.31 -24.90
C GLU A 132 2.59 13.75 -24.86
N THR A 133 2.43 12.45 -25.11
CA THR A 133 1.12 11.83 -25.31
C THR A 133 0.59 11.03 -24.12
N GLY A 134 1.43 10.73 -23.13
CA GLY A 134 1.08 9.84 -22.01
C GLY A 134 0.96 8.36 -22.39
N LYS A 135 1.31 7.99 -23.63
CA LYS A 135 1.16 6.60 -24.08
C LYS A 135 2.17 5.72 -23.37
N ALA A 136 1.68 4.77 -22.60
CA ALA A 136 2.48 3.84 -21.81
C ALA A 136 2.64 2.47 -22.49
N ARG A 137 3.79 1.83 -22.31
CA ARG A 137 4.10 0.47 -22.80
C ARG A 137 4.88 -0.30 -21.73
N GLU A 138 4.46 -1.52 -21.43
CA GLU A 138 5.21 -2.44 -20.56
C GLU A 138 6.58 -2.77 -21.18
N ILE A 139 7.60 -2.88 -20.32
CA ILE A 139 8.97 -3.25 -20.70
C ILE A 139 9.32 -4.64 -20.18
N ALA A 140 9.15 -4.85 -18.88
CA ALA A 140 9.59 -6.04 -18.17
C ALA A 140 8.89 -6.15 -16.80
N THR A 141 8.76 -7.37 -16.31
CA THR A 141 8.29 -7.69 -14.97
C THR A 141 9.42 -8.30 -14.14
N GLY A 142 9.17 -8.56 -12.86
CA GLY A 142 10.12 -9.24 -11.99
C GLY A 142 11.33 -8.40 -11.63
N LEU A 143 11.17 -7.08 -11.50
CA LEU A 143 12.26 -6.15 -11.23
C LEU A 143 12.38 -5.83 -9.74
N SER A 144 13.53 -5.29 -9.34
CA SER A 144 13.71 -4.81 -7.97
C SER A 144 12.97 -3.49 -7.75
N THR A 145 12.44 -3.28 -6.53
CA THR A 145 11.79 -2.04 -6.10
C THR A 145 12.77 -0.97 -5.61
N ALA A 146 14.09 -1.18 -5.76
CA ALA A 146 15.12 -0.27 -5.31
C ALA A 146 15.02 1.14 -5.93
N TYR A 147 15.39 2.18 -5.16
CA TYR A 147 15.22 3.59 -5.53
C TYR A 147 15.93 4.02 -6.83
N PHE A 148 16.99 3.30 -7.22
CA PHE A 148 17.77 3.58 -8.45
C PHE A 148 17.22 2.87 -9.68
N ASN A 149 16.10 2.17 -9.55
CA ASN A 149 15.44 1.45 -10.63
C ASN A 149 14.11 2.18 -10.92
N PRO A 150 13.95 2.88 -12.05
CA PRO A 150 14.77 2.85 -13.26
C PRO A 150 15.95 3.84 -13.28
N ALA A 151 16.95 3.58 -14.13
CA ALA A 151 18.09 4.48 -14.35
C ALA A 151 18.17 5.00 -15.79
N CYS A 152 17.75 6.24 -16.00
CA CYS A 152 17.73 6.90 -17.31
C CYS A 152 19.09 7.48 -17.69
N GLY A 153 19.53 7.24 -18.92
CA GLY A 153 20.77 7.81 -19.48
C GLY A 153 20.60 9.20 -20.12
N PRO A 154 21.67 9.76 -20.70
CA PRO A 154 21.69 11.08 -21.33
C PRO A 154 20.92 11.15 -22.66
N GLY A 155 20.49 9.99 -23.19
CA GLY A 155 19.56 9.86 -24.31
C GLY A 155 18.35 9.01 -23.92
N ASP A 156 17.85 8.19 -24.83
CA ASP A 156 16.68 7.30 -24.59
C ASP A 156 17.06 5.92 -24.03
N ARG A 157 18.33 5.67 -23.73
CA ARG A 157 18.79 4.39 -23.17
C ARG A 157 18.58 4.36 -21.65
N VAL A 158 18.01 3.28 -21.15
CA VAL A 158 17.66 3.08 -19.74
C VAL A 158 18.19 1.75 -19.24
N LEU A 159 18.62 1.69 -17.98
CA LEU A 159 19.00 0.44 -17.32
C LEU A 159 18.00 0.09 -16.23
N LEU A 160 17.63 -1.19 -16.15
CA LEU A 160 16.78 -1.76 -15.12
C LEU A 160 17.51 -2.91 -14.42
N THR A 161 17.19 -3.16 -13.15
CA THR A 161 17.79 -4.24 -12.36
C THR A 161 16.75 -5.21 -11.79
N ARG A 162 17.18 -6.46 -11.67
CA ARG A 162 16.47 -7.55 -10.97
C ARG A 162 17.45 -8.27 -10.05
N GLY A 163 17.06 -8.48 -8.79
CA GLY A 163 17.82 -9.31 -7.86
C GLY A 163 17.60 -10.80 -8.16
N ILE A 164 18.67 -11.59 -8.15
CA ILE A 164 18.66 -13.03 -8.39
C ILE A 164 19.36 -13.76 -7.24
N GLY A 165 18.76 -14.87 -6.81
CA GLY A 165 19.23 -15.67 -5.68
C GLY A 165 18.91 -15.02 -4.33
N ASP A 166 19.27 -15.72 -3.25
CA ASP A 166 19.05 -15.21 -1.89
C ASP A 166 19.75 -13.87 -1.70
N ASP A 167 19.08 -12.92 -1.05
CA ASP A 167 19.60 -11.57 -0.79
C ASP A 167 20.10 -10.80 -2.04
N GLY A 168 19.73 -11.21 -3.26
CA GLY A 168 20.17 -10.56 -4.49
C GLY A 168 21.66 -10.74 -4.77
N GLN A 169 22.23 -11.92 -4.44
CA GLN A 169 23.62 -12.29 -4.71
C GLN A 169 24.07 -12.07 -6.16
N GLN A 170 23.14 -12.16 -7.11
CA GLN A 170 23.36 -11.84 -8.52
C GLN A 170 22.38 -10.75 -8.98
N THR A 171 22.75 -10.03 -10.03
CA THR A 171 21.88 -9.01 -10.64
C THR A 171 21.71 -9.28 -12.12
N ASP A 172 20.48 -9.34 -12.61
CA ASP A 172 20.21 -9.16 -14.03
C ASP A 172 20.13 -7.66 -14.34
N LEU A 173 20.99 -7.20 -15.25
CA LEU A 173 21.01 -5.83 -15.78
C LEU A 173 20.36 -5.81 -17.16
N LEU A 174 19.19 -5.20 -17.27
CA LEU A 174 18.44 -5.07 -18.51
C LEU A 174 18.73 -3.70 -19.11
N ALA A 175 19.23 -3.68 -20.35
CA ALA A 175 19.34 -2.45 -21.14
C ALA A 175 18.10 -2.29 -22.00
N VAL A 176 17.50 -1.10 -21.96
CA VAL A 176 16.24 -0.79 -22.61
C VAL A 176 16.43 0.42 -23.51
N ASP A 177 15.85 0.36 -24.70
CA ASP A 177 15.60 1.54 -25.52
C ASP A 177 14.20 2.06 -25.21
N ALA A 178 14.12 3.24 -24.59
CA ALA A 178 12.84 3.85 -24.23
C ALA A 178 12.03 4.24 -25.48
N ALA A 179 12.69 4.63 -26.58
CA ALA A 179 11.99 5.05 -27.79
C ALA A 179 11.20 3.92 -28.44
N SER A 180 11.77 2.70 -28.49
CA SER A 180 11.05 1.52 -28.97
C SER A 180 10.31 0.74 -27.88
N ALA A 181 10.55 1.06 -26.60
CA ALA A 181 10.11 0.32 -25.42
C ALA A 181 10.52 -1.17 -25.47
N LYS A 182 11.78 -1.44 -25.83
CA LYS A 182 12.31 -2.80 -25.96
C LYS A 182 13.51 -3.04 -25.07
N VAL A 183 13.55 -4.22 -24.44
CA VAL A 183 14.76 -4.77 -23.84
C VAL A 183 15.73 -5.13 -24.97
N LEU A 184 16.88 -4.46 -25.00
CA LEU A 184 17.96 -4.67 -25.96
C LEU A 184 18.84 -5.86 -25.58
N SER A 185 19.10 -6.02 -24.29
CA SER A 185 19.96 -7.06 -23.75
C SER A 185 19.72 -7.26 -22.26
N THR A 186 19.87 -8.49 -21.78
CA THR A 186 19.93 -8.83 -20.36
C THR A 186 21.29 -9.44 -20.06
N ARG A 187 22.02 -8.88 -19.10
CA ARG A 187 23.33 -9.40 -18.67
C ARG A 187 23.27 -9.83 -17.22
N ARG A 188 23.72 -11.04 -16.94
CA ARG A 188 23.86 -11.57 -15.58
C ARG A 188 25.17 -11.10 -14.98
N ILE A 189 25.09 -10.33 -13.90
CA ILE A 189 26.23 -9.87 -13.11
C ILE A 189 26.33 -10.78 -11.89
N GLY A 190 27.53 -11.33 -11.66
CA GLY A 190 27.83 -12.23 -10.55
C GLY A 190 27.87 -11.57 -9.17
N SER A 191 27.25 -10.40 -8.98
CA SER A 191 27.23 -9.66 -7.72
C SER A 191 25.98 -8.78 -7.62
N GLN A 192 25.74 -8.22 -6.44
CA GLN A 192 24.80 -7.12 -6.29
C GLN A 192 25.34 -5.89 -7.03
N PHE A 193 24.58 -5.42 -8.03
CA PHE A 193 24.90 -4.27 -8.86
C PHE A 193 23.85 -3.18 -8.64
N THR A 194 24.30 -1.99 -8.26
CA THR A 194 23.45 -0.89 -7.79
C THR A 194 23.76 0.41 -8.51
N THR A 195 22.82 1.36 -8.44
CA THR A 195 22.94 2.69 -9.06
C THR A 195 23.52 2.64 -10.49
N PRO A 196 22.87 1.89 -11.41
CA PRO A 196 23.34 1.76 -12.77
C PRO A 196 23.26 3.10 -13.52
N ALA A 197 24.08 3.29 -14.54
CA ALA A 197 24.07 4.46 -15.40
C ALA A 197 24.41 4.07 -16.84
N ALA A 198 23.50 4.35 -17.77
CA ALA A 198 23.70 4.13 -19.21
C ALA A 198 24.52 5.28 -19.80
N ALA A 199 25.80 5.08 -20.10
CA ALA A 199 26.65 6.11 -20.71
C ALA A 199 26.85 5.85 -22.22
N PRO A 200 27.23 6.89 -23.01
CA PRO A 200 27.44 6.72 -24.45
C PRO A 200 28.55 5.73 -24.82
N ASP A 201 29.54 5.53 -23.93
CA ASP A 201 30.67 4.63 -24.15
C ASP A 201 30.56 3.28 -23.41
N GLY A 202 29.46 3.03 -22.71
CA GLY A 202 29.18 1.77 -22.02
C GLY A 202 28.32 1.95 -20.79
N ASP A 203 28.03 0.84 -20.10
CA ASP A 203 27.19 0.86 -18.91
C ASP A 203 28.06 0.82 -17.66
N TYR A 204 27.70 1.65 -16.69
CA TYR A 204 28.40 1.81 -15.43
C TYR A 204 27.46 1.52 -14.27
N GLY A 205 28.04 1.27 -13.10
CA GLY A 205 27.30 1.20 -11.85
C GLY A 205 28.21 0.82 -10.70
N MET A 206 27.61 0.67 -9.54
CA MET A 206 28.33 0.32 -8.32
C MET A 206 28.24 -1.17 -8.08
N ALA A 207 29.40 -1.82 -8.05
CA ALA A 207 29.56 -3.17 -7.55
C ALA A 207 30.91 -3.26 -6.88
N LEU A 208 30.98 -4.09 -5.84
CA LEU A 208 32.23 -4.34 -5.13
C LEU A 208 32.89 -3.09 -4.50
N GLY A 209 32.09 -2.09 -4.13
CA GLY A 209 32.61 -0.82 -3.65
C GLY A 209 33.35 0.02 -4.69
N ASN A 210 33.29 -0.36 -5.97
CA ASN A 210 33.90 0.39 -7.06
C ASN A 210 32.81 0.85 -8.04
N LEU A 211 33.08 1.97 -8.69
CA LEU A 211 32.44 2.23 -9.96
C LEU A 211 33.06 1.26 -10.96
N VAL A 212 32.22 0.44 -11.59
CA VAL A 212 32.63 -0.56 -12.57
C VAL A 212 31.99 -0.25 -13.92
N LYS A 213 32.70 -0.59 -15.00
CA LYS A 213 32.16 -0.70 -16.35
C LYS A 213 31.74 -2.13 -16.60
N VAL A 214 30.56 -2.33 -17.19
CA VAL A 214 29.97 -3.64 -17.45
C VAL A 214 30.27 -4.08 -18.89
N GLY A 215 30.89 -5.25 -19.04
CA GLY A 215 31.14 -5.91 -20.33
C GLY A 215 29.86 -6.55 -20.90
N ASP A 216 29.92 -7.01 -22.15
CA ASP A 216 28.76 -7.60 -22.85
C ASP A 216 28.29 -8.92 -22.23
N ASP A 217 29.18 -9.64 -21.56
CA ASP A 217 28.92 -10.90 -20.83
C ASP A 217 28.58 -10.69 -19.34
N GLY A 218 28.50 -9.45 -18.88
CA GLY A 218 28.27 -9.11 -17.47
C GLY A 218 29.54 -9.07 -16.61
N THR A 219 30.73 -9.22 -17.22
CA THR A 219 32.00 -9.01 -16.51
C THR A 219 32.15 -7.57 -16.04
N LEU A 220 32.77 -7.39 -14.87
CA LEU A 220 32.93 -6.09 -14.23
C LEU A 220 34.38 -5.63 -14.31
N THR A 221 34.61 -4.45 -14.88
CA THR A 221 35.93 -3.79 -14.89
C THR A 221 35.90 -2.57 -13.96
N PRO A 222 36.62 -2.59 -12.82
CA PRO A 222 36.74 -1.42 -11.95
C PRO A 222 37.39 -0.25 -12.70
N VAL A 223 36.74 0.92 -12.67
CA VAL A 223 37.23 2.14 -13.33
C VAL A 223 37.61 3.23 -12.32
N ALA A 224 36.93 3.29 -11.18
CA ALA A 224 37.22 4.24 -10.12
C ALA A 224 36.64 3.78 -8.79
N ARG A 225 37.12 4.39 -7.71
CA ARG A 225 36.60 4.17 -6.36
C ARG A 225 36.08 5.49 -5.79
N PRO A 226 34.76 5.68 -5.70
CA PRO A 226 34.16 6.88 -5.12
C PRO A 226 34.50 7.06 -3.65
N GLN A 227 34.36 8.29 -3.18
CA GLN A 227 34.57 8.65 -1.78
C GLN A 227 33.31 8.32 -0.95
N GLY A 228 33.36 7.29 -0.11
CA GLY A 228 32.21 6.89 0.71
C GLY A 228 31.09 6.17 -0.05
N ARG A 229 29.92 6.01 0.58
CA ARG A 229 28.82 5.19 0.08
C ARG A 229 27.99 5.92 -0.95
N VAL A 230 27.97 5.40 -2.17
CA VAL A 230 27.21 5.95 -3.30
C VAL A 230 25.71 5.79 -3.08
N PHE A 231 24.96 6.83 -3.41
CA PHE A 231 23.50 6.83 -3.41
C PHE A 231 22.90 7.38 -4.70
N ALA A 232 23.71 7.81 -5.67
CA ALA A 232 23.26 8.16 -7.01
C ALA A 232 24.43 8.15 -8.00
N VAL A 233 24.15 7.75 -9.25
CA VAL A 233 25.11 7.78 -10.36
C VAL A 233 24.38 8.26 -11.62
N ASN A 234 24.89 9.29 -12.28
CA ASN A 234 24.35 9.84 -13.52
C ASN A 234 25.40 9.82 -14.62
N ALA A 235 25.05 9.33 -15.80
CA ALA A 235 25.89 9.45 -16.98
C ALA A 235 25.67 10.79 -17.67
N THR A 236 26.75 11.43 -18.09
CA THR A 236 26.72 12.71 -18.82
C THR A 236 26.85 12.49 -20.32
N ALA A 237 26.42 13.48 -21.13
CA ALA A 237 26.56 13.41 -22.59
C ALA A 237 28.02 13.47 -23.08
N LYS A 238 28.97 13.89 -22.24
CA LYS A 238 30.40 14.04 -22.57
C LYS A 238 31.27 12.89 -22.06
N HIS A 239 30.70 11.69 -21.93
CA HIS A 239 31.38 10.49 -21.40
C HIS A 239 31.85 10.60 -19.93
N GLY A 240 31.38 11.60 -19.19
CA GLY A 240 31.62 11.69 -17.74
C GLY A 240 30.56 10.94 -16.94
N ILE A 241 30.91 10.46 -15.74
CA ILE A 241 29.98 9.82 -14.80
C ILE A 241 29.98 10.62 -13.50
N ASP A 242 28.84 11.22 -13.15
CA ASP A 242 28.64 11.94 -11.88
C ASP A 242 28.15 10.97 -10.81
N ILE A 243 28.73 11.07 -9.62
CA ILE A 243 28.52 10.15 -8.51
C ILE A 243 28.25 10.98 -7.27
N ALA A 244 27.14 10.70 -6.58
CA ALA A 244 26.87 11.25 -5.26
C ALA A 244 27.03 10.18 -4.19
N SER A 245 27.78 10.51 -3.14
CA SER A 245 28.11 9.60 -2.06
C SER A 245 28.12 10.28 -0.71
N VAL A 246 27.85 9.52 0.35
CA VAL A 246 27.95 9.96 1.74
C VAL A 246 29.24 9.44 2.36
N ASN A 247 30.00 10.33 2.99
CA ASN A 247 31.06 9.96 3.91
C ASN A 247 30.96 10.78 5.20
N ALA A 248 30.75 10.07 6.31
CA ALA A 248 30.51 10.64 7.62
C ALA A 248 29.32 11.62 7.59
N ASP A 249 29.54 12.87 7.98
CA ASP A 249 28.53 13.94 8.05
C ASP A 249 28.37 14.72 6.74
N LYS A 250 29.10 14.33 5.68
CA LYS A 250 29.09 15.02 4.39
C LYS A 250 28.65 14.11 3.26
N ALA A 251 27.99 14.72 2.28
CA ALA A 251 27.85 14.17 0.95
C ALA A 251 28.82 14.86 -0.01
N TYR A 252 29.28 14.10 -1.00
CA TYR A 252 30.20 14.53 -2.05
C TYR A 252 29.57 14.23 -3.40
N VAL A 253 29.81 15.11 -4.37
CA VAL A 253 29.58 14.82 -5.79
C VAL A 253 30.93 14.76 -6.47
N GLN A 254 31.22 13.68 -7.18
CA GLN A 254 32.45 13.47 -7.93
C GLN A 254 32.14 13.12 -9.38
N ARG A 255 33.01 13.51 -10.31
CA ARG A 255 32.92 13.13 -11.72
C ARG A 255 34.09 12.26 -12.12
N LEU A 256 33.79 11.10 -12.72
CA LEU A 256 34.77 10.33 -13.47
C LEU A 256 35.00 11.00 -14.83
N SER A 257 36.27 11.24 -15.15
CA SER A 257 36.75 11.65 -16.46
C SER A 257 37.94 10.76 -16.88
N ARG A 258 38.60 11.08 -18.00
CA ARG A 258 39.82 10.37 -18.43
C ARG A 258 40.94 10.43 -17.38
N ASP A 259 40.99 11.50 -16.58
CA ASP A 259 42.04 11.74 -15.59
C ASP A 259 41.69 11.18 -14.19
N GLY A 260 40.56 10.47 -14.06
CA GLY A 260 40.07 9.92 -12.79
C GLY A 260 38.91 10.71 -12.20
N LEU A 261 38.69 10.56 -10.89
CA LEU A 261 37.63 11.24 -10.14
C LEU A 261 38.04 12.64 -9.70
N SER A 262 37.24 13.64 -10.05
CA SER A 262 37.35 15.01 -9.54
C SER A 262 36.14 15.37 -8.70
N GLN A 263 36.34 15.94 -7.51
CA GLN A 263 35.23 16.45 -6.69
C GLN A 263 34.58 17.68 -7.34
N LEU A 264 33.27 17.64 -7.48
CA LEU A 264 32.43 18.70 -8.03
C LEU A 264 31.61 19.42 -6.97
N ALA A 265 31.17 18.73 -5.92
CA ALA A 265 30.42 19.36 -4.85
C ALA A 265 30.64 18.69 -3.50
N SER A 266 30.31 19.40 -2.42
CA SER A 266 30.16 18.82 -1.09
C SER A 266 29.11 19.58 -0.28
N GLY A 267 28.40 18.89 0.62
CA GLY A 267 27.38 19.48 1.48
C GLY A 267 26.98 18.54 2.62
N PRO A 268 25.98 18.90 3.44
CA PRO A 268 25.44 18.01 4.47
C PRO A 268 24.94 16.70 3.85
N TRP A 269 25.25 15.58 4.52
CA TRP A 269 24.96 14.23 4.01
C TRP A 269 23.49 14.00 3.67
N ASP A 270 22.59 14.60 4.44
CA ASP A 270 21.14 14.46 4.37
C ASP A 270 20.49 15.49 3.44
N LYS A 271 21.25 16.39 2.80
CA LYS A 271 20.68 17.49 1.99
C LYS A 271 21.16 17.56 0.56
N LEU A 272 22.28 16.92 0.24
CA LEU A 272 22.83 16.93 -1.12
C LEU A 272 22.27 15.76 -1.94
N GLN A 273 21.78 16.06 -3.14
CA GLN A 273 21.30 15.10 -4.11
C GLN A 273 21.82 15.44 -5.51
N ILE A 274 21.81 14.46 -6.42
CA ILE A 274 22.00 14.71 -7.85
C ILE A 274 20.82 14.18 -8.66
N PHE A 275 20.50 14.86 -9.74
CA PHE A 275 19.45 14.46 -10.69
C PHE A 275 19.96 14.62 -12.13
N GLY A 276 19.58 13.69 -13.00
CA GLY A 276 19.84 13.80 -14.43
C GLY A 276 18.96 14.89 -15.05
N LEU A 277 19.55 15.68 -15.94
CA LEU A 277 18.88 16.72 -16.71
C LEU A 277 18.96 16.41 -18.21
N THR A 278 18.11 17.07 -19.01
CA THR A 278 18.14 16.94 -20.47
C THR A 278 19.52 17.27 -21.05
N GLY A 279 19.85 16.58 -22.15
CA GLY A 279 21.15 16.69 -22.81
C GLY A 279 22.31 16.10 -22.01
N GLY A 280 22.02 15.22 -21.04
CA GLY A 280 23.04 14.58 -20.20
C GLY A 280 23.79 15.54 -19.30
N ARG A 281 23.09 16.57 -18.80
CA ARG A 281 23.55 17.45 -17.72
C ARG A 281 23.19 16.83 -16.36
N THR A 282 23.73 17.38 -15.28
CA THR A 282 23.42 16.93 -13.92
C THR A 282 23.14 18.12 -13.02
N ALA A 283 22.00 18.09 -12.34
CA ALA A 283 21.70 19.00 -11.25
C ALA A 283 22.34 18.49 -9.95
N VAL A 284 22.97 19.40 -9.20
CA VAL A 284 23.33 19.21 -7.79
C VAL A 284 22.33 20.01 -6.97
N VAL A 285 21.48 19.32 -6.22
CA VAL A 285 20.44 19.93 -5.40
C VAL A 285 20.86 19.90 -3.93
N GLY A 286 20.74 21.03 -3.23
CA GLY A 286 21.07 21.13 -1.80
C GLY A 286 21.83 22.41 -1.46
N ASP A 287 22.86 22.31 -0.61
CA ASP A 287 23.77 23.42 -0.34
C ASP A 287 24.72 23.63 -1.52
N THR A 288 24.50 24.71 -2.27
CA THR A 288 25.22 24.99 -3.52
C THR A 288 26.51 25.79 -3.35
N ARG A 289 26.87 26.19 -2.12
CA ARG A 289 28.04 27.06 -1.87
C ARG A 289 29.37 26.43 -2.28
N ALA A 290 29.46 25.11 -2.20
CA ALA A 290 30.67 24.35 -2.53
C ALA A 290 30.51 23.53 -3.82
N VAL A 291 29.81 24.07 -4.84
CA VAL A 291 29.65 23.44 -6.16
C VAL A 291 30.59 24.07 -7.18
N ALA A 292 31.35 23.24 -7.90
CA ALA A 292 32.22 23.61 -9.00
C ALA A 292 31.41 23.88 -10.27
N THR A 293 30.72 25.03 -10.32
CA THR A 293 29.83 25.43 -11.43
C THR A 293 30.53 25.59 -12.78
N SER A 294 31.86 25.63 -12.82
CA SER A 294 32.65 25.61 -14.06
C SER A 294 32.72 24.22 -14.72
N ALA A 295 32.32 23.16 -14.00
CA ALA A 295 32.32 21.81 -14.55
C ALA A 295 31.28 21.67 -15.68
N PRO A 296 31.65 21.13 -16.86
CA PRO A 296 30.75 21.09 -18.01
C PRO A 296 29.42 20.39 -17.73
N GLY A 297 28.29 21.07 -17.92
CA GLY A 297 26.95 20.47 -17.78
C GLY A 297 26.51 20.20 -16.33
N LEU A 298 27.18 20.79 -15.33
CA LEU A 298 26.72 20.78 -13.94
C LEU A 298 25.82 22.00 -13.69
N VAL A 299 24.69 21.79 -13.01
CA VAL A 299 23.74 22.86 -12.63
C VAL A 299 23.56 22.84 -11.11
N ALA A 300 23.76 23.97 -10.44
CA ALA A 300 23.62 24.06 -8.98
C ALA A 300 22.22 24.59 -8.62
N LEU A 301 21.44 23.82 -7.85
CA LEU A 301 20.07 24.16 -7.46
C LEU A 301 19.97 24.21 -5.92
N ALA A 302 19.67 25.39 -5.37
CA ALA A 302 19.64 25.57 -3.92
C ALA A 302 18.40 24.91 -3.29
N SER A 303 18.63 24.12 -2.23
CA SER A 303 17.57 23.57 -1.37
C SER A 303 18.06 23.40 0.06
N ASP A 304 17.17 23.61 1.02
CA ASP A 304 17.42 23.44 2.47
C ASP A 304 17.11 22.02 2.97
N ARG A 305 16.52 21.19 2.09
CA ARG A 305 16.03 19.82 2.32
C ARG A 305 16.15 18.96 1.07
N GLN A 306 15.97 17.65 1.22
CA GLN A 306 15.83 16.74 0.08
C GLN A 306 14.55 17.02 -0.70
N VAL A 307 14.60 16.77 -2.00
CA VAL A 307 13.49 16.95 -2.94
C VAL A 307 13.12 15.61 -3.56
N ARG A 308 11.87 15.50 -4.03
CA ARG A 308 11.32 14.31 -4.71
C ARG A 308 11.65 14.28 -6.20
N GLY A 309 12.01 15.42 -6.80
CA GLY A 309 12.45 15.52 -8.19
C GLY A 309 12.77 16.95 -8.63
N THR A 310 13.30 17.10 -9.84
CA THR A 310 13.57 18.39 -10.48
C THR A 310 13.08 18.37 -11.93
N SER A 311 12.77 19.55 -12.49
CA SER A 311 12.47 19.69 -13.91
C SER A 311 13.71 19.45 -14.78
N ALA A 312 13.50 19.09 -16.03
CA ALA A 312 14.49 18.68 -17.01
C ALA A 312 15.61 19.72 -17.25
N GLU A 313 15.31 21.01 -17.12
CA GLU A 313 16.24 22.14 -17.19
C GLU A 313 16.63 22.68 -15.81
N GLY A 314 15.98 22.20 -14.74
CA GLY A 314 16.26 22.59 -13.36
C GLY A 314 15.59 23.89 -12.90
N HIS A 315 14.54 24.37 -13.57
CA HIS A 315 13.81 25.58 -13.17
C HIS A 315 12.82 25.35 -12.02
N LEU A 316 12.48 24.09 -11.71
CA LEU A 316 11.58 23.72 -10.62
C LEU A 316 12.11 22.53 -9.80
N LEU A 317 11.91 22.57 -8.48
CA LEU A 317 12.09 21.44 -7.56
C LEU A 317 10.73 21.01 -7.01
N ALA A 318 10.42 19.72 -7.02
CA ALA A 318 9.29 19.16 -6.29
C ALA A 318 9.76 18.73 -4.90
N THR A 319 9.38 19.45 -3.85
CA THR A 319 9.82 19.18 -2.47
C THR A 319 8.93 18.14 -1.78
N GLU A 320 7.65 18.07 -2.15
CA GLU A 320 6.69 17.08 -1.65
C GLU A 320 5.72 16.68 -2.77
N VAL A 321 5.39 15.38 -2.84
CA VAL A 321 4.45 14.78 -3.79
C VAL A 321 3.65 13.75 -2.99
N LEU A 322 2.38 14.02 -2.74
CA LEU A 322 1.50 13.18 -1.91
C LEU A 322 0.16 12.99 -2.63
N THR A 323 -0.36 11.77 -2.70
CA THR A 323 -1.70 11.56 -3.29
C THR A 323 -2.78 12.10 -2.37
N ARG A 324 -3.88 12.56 -2.95
CA ARG A 324 -5.02 13.06 -2.18
C ARG A 324 -5.69 11.97 -1.38
N GLN A 325 -5.71 10.74 -1.89
CA GLN A 325 -6.17 9.58 -1.14
C GLN A 325 -5.31 9.36 0.12
N THR A 326 -3.98 9.48 0.05
CA THR A 326 -3.14 9.38 1.26
C THR A 326 -3.34 10.58 2.20
N GLU A 327 -3.44 11.81 1.69
CA GLU A 327 -3.73 13.01 2.51
C GLU A 327 -5.06 12.85 3.27
N ARG A 328 -6.13 12.44 2.57
CA ARG A 328 -7.45 12.21 3.17
C ARG A 328 -7.46 10.99 4.07
N LYS A 329 -6.76 9.91 3.73
CA LYS A 329 -6.64 8.74 4.61
C LYS A 329 -5.95 9.11 5.93
N GLY A 330 -5.05 10.11 5.93
CA GLY A 330 -4.51 10.68 7.17
C GLY A 330 -5.52 11.52 7.95
N ALA A 331 -6.33 12.34 7.27
CA ALA A 331 -7.26 13.30 7.90
C ALA A 331 -8.65 12.71 8.25
N SER A 332 -9.11 11.70 7.52
CA SER A 332 -10.42 11.04 7.58
C SER A 332 -10.25 9.55 7.22
N PRO A 333 -9.60 8.76 8.07
CA PRO A 333 -9.16 7.38 7.82
C PRO A 333 -10.29 6.37 7.63
N LEU A 334 -11.53 6.78 7.89
CA LEU A 334 -12.75 5.99 7.79
C LEU A 334 -13.55 6.25 6.51
N ALA A 335 -13.20 7.33 5.80
CA ALA A 335 -13.74 7.52 4.47
C ALA A 335 -13.13 6.42 3.59
N ALA A 336 -13.97 5.75 2.81
CA ALA A 336 -13.47 4.98 1.67
C ALA A 336 -12.54 5.89 0.86
N PRO A 337 -11.42 5.36 0.33
CA PRO A 337 -10.58 6.13 -0.57
C PRO A 337 -11.44 6.70 -1.69
N ASP A 338 -11.63 8.02 -1.69
CA ASP A 338 -12.43 8.69 -2.71
C ASP A 338 -11.77 8.43 -4.06
N ARG A 339 -12.41 7.68 -4.96
CA ARG A 339 -11.83 7.44 -6.30
C ARG A 339 -11.77 8.71 -7.14
N ALA A 340 -12.56 9.75 -6.82
CA ALA A 340 -12.37 11.07 -7.44
C ALA A 340 -11.03 11.70 -7.04
N ASP A 341 -10.48 11.32 -5.89
CA ASP A 341 -9.12 11.67 -5.48
C ASP A 341 -8.05 10.77 -6.13
N ALA A 342 -8.43 9.67 -6.80
CA ALA A 342 -7.46 8.77 -7.43
C ALA A 342 -6.71 9.46 -8.58
N GLY A 343 -5.39 9.47 -8.48
CA GLY A 343 -4.51 10.26 -9.31
C GLY A 343 -4.65 11.77 -9.13
N SER A 344 -5.28 12.25 -8.05
CA SER A 344 -5.19 13.64 -7.59
C SER A 344 -4.01 13.79 -6.63
N LEU A 345 -3.33 14.93 -6.69
CA LEU A 345 -2.03 15.13 -6.04
C LEU A 345 -2.03 16.41 -5.21
N ARG A 346 -1.50 16.36 -3.99
CA ARG A 346 -0.96 17.53 -3.29
C ARG A 346 0.54 17.62 -3.58
N VAL A 347 0.96 18.80 -4.01
CA VAL A 347 2.34 19.03 -4.41
C VAL A 347 2.88 20.32 -3.81
N ALA A 348 4.11 20.25 -3.28
CA ALA A 348 4.88 21.41 -2.88
C ALA A 348 6.10 21.53 -3.81
N VAL A 349 6.32 22.74 -4.31
CA VAL A 349 7.39 23.04 -5.27
C VAL A 349 8.16 24.29 -4.87
N ARG A 350 9.39 24.39 -5.35
CA ARG A 350 10.25 25.57 -5.25
C ARG A 350 10.74 25.97 -6.64
N ALA A 351 10.49 27.21 -7.04
CA ALA A 351 11.09 27.79 -8.24
C ALA A 351 12.56 28.11 -7.97
N THR A 352 13.48 27.50 -8.72
CA THR A 352 14.92 27.54 -8.39
C THR A 352 15.55 28.90 -8.59
N LYS A 353 15.03 29.69 -9.54
CA LYS A 353 15.54 31.03 -9.81
C LYS A 353 15.28 32.02 -8.68
N THR A 354 14.09 31.96 -8.08
CA THR A 354 13.65 32.94 -7.07
C THR A 354 13.67 32.40 -5.65
N GLY A 355 13.75 31.09 -5.48
CA GLY A 355 13.57 30.42 -4.19
C GLY A 355 12.12 30.45 -3.69
N LYS A 356 11.16 30.88 -4.51
CA LYS A 356 9.76 30.99 -4.13
C LYS A 356 9.12 29.60 -4.03
N ASP A 357 8.53 29.33 -2.87
CA ASP A 357 7.75 28.11 -2.64
C ASP A 357 6.29 28.29 -3.06
N SER A 358 5.69 27.19 -3.51
CA SER A 358 4.28 27.10 -3.84
C SER A 358 3.77 25.73 -3.46
N THR A 359 2.55 25.67 -2.92
CA THR A 359 1.85 24.42 -2.63
C THR A 359 0.49 24.48 -3.30
N GLY A 360 0.08 23.38 -3.91
CA GLY A 360 -1.21 23.28 -4.58
C GLY A 360 -1.75 21.87 -4.58
N THR A 361 -3.06 21.77 -4.73
CA THR A 361 -3.75 20.53 -5.05
C THR A 361 -4.04 20.50 -6.54
N VAL A 362 -3.73 19.37 -7.15
CA VAL A 362 -3.95 19.06 -8.56
C VAL A 362 -5.07 18.03 -8.60
N THR A 363 -6.15 18.35 -9.28
CA THR A 363 -7.26 17.42 -9.47
C THR A 363 -6.89 16.39 -10.53
N ALA A 364 -7.35 15.16 -10.36
CA ALA A 364 -7.19 14.10 -11.33
C ALA A 364 -7.77 14.52 -12.69
N THR A 365 -6.90 14.61 -13.70
CA THR A 365 -7.31 14.76 -15.10
C THR A 365 -7.31 13.38 -15.79
N PRO A 366 -8.24 13.08 -16.71
CA PRO A 366 -8.17 11.85 -17.50
C PRO A 366 -6.82 11.72 -18.22
N ALA A 367 -6.25 10.51 -18.20
CA ALA A 367 -4.97 10.19 -18.80
C ALA A 367 -4.99 8.75 -19.33
N PRO A 368 -4.11 8.40 -20.30
CA PRO A 368 -3.97 7.01 -20.72
C PRO A 368 -3.62 6.08 -19.55
N THR A 369 -4.24 4.90 -19.53
CA THR A 369 -3.95 3.85 -18.55
C THR A 369 -3.26 2.68 -19.25
N LEU A 370 -2.17 2.20 -18.66
CA LEU A 370 -1.57 0.92 -18.99
C LEU A 370 -1.90 -0.08 -17.89
N ASP A 371 -2.48 -1.19 -18.30
CA ASP A 371 -2.54 -2.41 -17.51
C ASP A 371 -1.37 -3.30 -17.93
N ALA A 372 -0.27 -3.21 -17.16
CA ALA A 372 1.03 -3.74 -17.53
C ALA A 372 1.13 -5.25 -17.38
N ILE A 373 0.44 -5.82 -16.41
CA ILE A 373 0.12 -7.24 -16.44
C ILE A 373 -1.38 -7.28 -16.43
N ALA A 374 -1.95 -7.34 -17.64
CA ALA A 374 -3.33 -7.73 -17.75
C ALA A 374 -3.42 -9.17 -17.25
N ALA A 375 -4.24 -9.36 -16.22
CA ALA A 375 -5.11 -10.50 -16.10
C ALA A 375 -5.13 -11.43 -17.34
N LYS A 376 -4.40 -12.56 -17.28
CA LYS A 376 -4.50 -13.60 -18.32
C LYS A 376 -5.39 -14.71 -17.80
N THR A 377 -6.29 -15.19 -18.65
CA THR A 377 -6.89 -16.51 -18.45
C THR A 377 -5.77 -17.55 -18.46
N ALA A 378 -5.46 -18.14 -17.31
CA ALA A 378 -4.45 -19.17 -17.20
C ALA A 378 -4.81 -20.40 -18.07
N ASP A 379 -3.81 -20.96 -18.76
CA ASP A 379 -3.92 -22.29 -19.36
C ASP A 379 -3.95 -23.33 -18.23
N GLY A 380 -5.15 -23.80 -17.88
CA GLY A 380 -5.37 -24.90 -16.94
C GLY A 380 -5.11 -24.56 -15.48
N PRO A 381 -6.01 -23.84 -14.80
CA PRO A 381 -5.80 -23.44 -13.40
C PRO A 381 -5.84 -24.67 -12.45
N ASN A 382 -4.91 -24.74 -11.49
CA ASN A 382 -5.02 -25.68 -10.37
C ASN A 382 -6.00 -25.09 -9.35
N LEU A 383 -7.28 -25.39 -9.56
CA LEU A 383 -8.38 -24.85 -8.77
C LEU A 383 -8.83 -25.75 -7.64
N THR A 384 -8.23 -26.94 -7.52
CA THR A 384 -8.91 -28.03 -6.81
C THR A 384 -8.76 -27.97 -5.30
N ASN A 385 -7.75 -27.29 -4.72
CA ASN A 385 -7.61 -27.14 -3.26
C ASN A 385 -6.83 -25.87 -2.87
N PRO A 386 -7.44 -24.92 -2.12
CA PRO A 386 -6.71 -23.83 -1.48
C PRO A 386 -5.61 -24.35 -0.55
N THR A 387 -4.42 -23.74 -0.59
CA THR A 387 -3.27 -24.12 0.26
C THR A 387 -3.28 -23.44 1.62
N CYS A 388 -4.08 -22.39 1.80
CA CYS A 388 -4.19 -21.69 3.08
C CYS A 388 -5.26 -22.34 3.96
N ALA A 389 -4.95 -22.51 5.25
CA ALA A 389 -5.72 -23.38 6.15
C ALA A 389 -7.12 -22.85 6.52
N VAL A 390 -7.37 -21.55 6.38
CA VAL A 390 -8.63 -20.91 6.77
C VAL A 390 -9.31 -20.28 5.55
N GLY A 391 -10.53 -20.72 5.24
CA GLY A 391 -11.31 -20.19 4.12
C GLY A 391 -11.61 -18.69 4.25
N ARG A 392 -11.44 -17.94 3.15
CA ARG A 392 -11.68 -16.49 3.12
C ARG A 392 -13.18 -16.14 3.13
N ASN A 393 -13.98 -16.82 2.30
CA ASN A 393 -15.40 -16.48 2.06
C ASN A 393 -16.38 -17.44 2.75
N ASP A 394 -15.94 -18.16 3.78
CA ASP A 394 -16.86 -19.00 4.57
C ASP A 394 -17.68 -18.08 5.50
N PRO A 395 -19.02 -18.10 5.46
CA PRO A 395 -19.86 -17.26 6.32
C PRO A 395 -19.71 -17.59 7.82
N ARG A 396 -19.13 -18.75 8.17
CA ARG A 396 -18.80 -19.10 9.57
C ARG A 396 -17.50 -18.47 10.05
N ILE A 397 -16.72 -17.87 9.15
CA ILE A 397 -15.38 -17.35 9.42
C ILE A 397 -15.40 -15.86 9.16
N GLN A 398 -15.76 -15.09 10.19
CA GLN A 398 -15.79 -13.65 10.12
C GLN A 398 -14.82 -13.06 11.14
N ALA A 399 -13.82 -12.35 10.63
CA ALA A 399 -12.79 -11.70 11.43
C ALA A 399 -13.29 -10.37 11.97
N PHE A 400 -13.16 -10.16 13.27
CA PHE A 400 -13.55 -8.91 13.91
C PHE A 400 -12.47 -7.85 13.73
N GLN A 401 -12.85 -6.68 13.21
CA GLN A 401 -11.95 -5.53 13.08
C GLN A 401 -11.92 -4.72 14.39
N PRO A 402 -10.80 -4.73 15.13
CA PRO A 402 -10.69 -3.98 16.38
C PRO A 402 -10.59 -2.47 16.13
N SER A 403 -10.95 -1.67 17.14
CA SER A 403 -10.50 -0.27 17.25
C SER A 403 -9.07 -0.20 17.77
N GLU A 404 -8.40 0.92 17.52
CA GLU A 404 -6.96 1.07 17.78
C GLU A 404 -6.61 0.90 19.27
N ASP A 405 -7.49 1.34 20.16
CA ASP A 405 -7.34 1.17 21.61
C ASP A 405 -7.51 -0.27 22.08
N MET A 406 -8.33 -1.08 21.39
CA MET A 406 -8.39 -2.51 21.63
C MET A 406 -7.08 -3.18 21.23
N VAL A 407 -6.44 -2.74 20.14
CA VAL A 407 -5.14 -3.26 19.71
C VAL A 407 -4.05 -2.93 20.73
N GLU A 408 -3.95 -1.67 21.17
CA GLU A 408 -2.99 -1.27 22.21
C GLU A 408 -3.25 -2.01 23.52
N TRP A 409 -4.51 -2.15 23.94
CA TRP A 409 -4.86 -2.98 25.08
C TRP A 409 -4.40 -4.43 24.93
N ALA A 410 -4.70 -5.07 23.80
CA ALA A 410 -4.35 -6.48 23.61
C ALA A 410 -2.84 -6.69 23.59
N VAL A 411 -2.09 -5.75 23.00
CA VAL A 411 -0.62 -5.77 23.04
C VAL A 411 -0.11 -5.59 24.46
N ASP A 412 -0.54 -4.56 25.19
CA ASP A 412 -0.14 -4.30 26.59
C ASP A 412 -0.42 -5.52 27.48
N GLN A 413 -1.58 -6.16 27.33
CA GLN A 413 -1.88 -7.37 28.08
C GLN A 413 -1.02 -8.57 27.62
N ALA A 414 -0.80 -8.75 26.32
CA ALA A 414 -0.07 -9.91 25.78
C ALA A 414 1.41 -9.90 26.21
N VAL A 415 2.08 -8.75 26.15
CA VAL A 415 3.51 -8.64 26.51
C VAL A 415 3.78 -8.92 27.98
N HIS A 416 2.77 -8.74 28.84
CA HIS A 416 2.82 -9.07 30.27
C HIS A 416 2.18 -10.41 30.62
N GLY A 417 1.67 -11.17 29.63
CA GLY A 417 1.04 -12.47 29.84
C GLY A 417 -0.32 -12.41 30.55
N THR A 418 -0.98 -11.25 30.49
CA THR A 418 -2.25 -10.98 31.17
C THR A 418 -3.45 -10.92 30.22
N LEU A 419 -3.28 -11.31 28.94
CA LEU A 419 -4.34 -11.36 27.92
C LEU A 419 -5.30 -12.55 28.13
N ASN A 420 -5.96 -12.56 29.29
CA ASN A 420 -6.79 -13.63 29.80
C ASN A 420 -8.29 -13.37 29.61
N VAL A 421 -8.65 -12.49 28.67
CA VAL A 421 -10.05 -12.26 28.32
C VAL A 421 -10.70 -13.58 27.90
N GLN A 422 -11.84 -13.90 28.49
CA GLN A 422 -12.55 -15.13 28.18
C GLN A 422 -13.37 -14.94 26.91
N ARG A 423 -13.00 -15.63 25.84
CA ARG A 423 -13.88 -15.84 24.69
C ARG A 423 -14.87 -16.96 25.05
N PRO A 424 -16.20 -16.71 24.95
CA PRO A 424 -17.19 -17.75 25.18
C PRO A 424 -17.08 -18.85 24.11
N ALA A 425 -17.72 -20.00 24.37
CA ALA A 425 -17.89 -20.99 23.32
C ALA A 425 -18.64 -20.37 22.14
N ASN A 426 -18.23 -20.71 20.93
CA ASN A 426 -18.74 -20.17 19.68
C ASN A 426 -18.60 -18.63 19.56
N TYR A 427 -17.51 -18.07 20.10
CA TYR A 427 -17.13 -16.67 19.88
C TYR A 427 -17.08 -16.35 18.38
N LEU A 428 -17.70 -15.22 17.98
CA LEU A 428 -17.89 -14.80 16.58
C LEU A 428 -18.52 -15.87 15.68
N LYS A 429 -19.26 -16.82 16.24
CA LYS A 429 -19.92 -17.94 15.52
C LYS A 429 -18.95 -18.86 14.76
N ALA A 430 -17.66 -18.84 15.11
CA ALA A 430 -16.61 -19.64 14.46
C ALA A 430 -16.62 -21.13 14.82
N GLY A 431 -17.60 -21.63 15.59
CA GLY A 431 -17.77 -23.05 15.93
C GLY A 431 -16.75 -23.60 16.94
N GLN A 432 -15.97 -22.73 17.58
CA GLN A 432 -14.91 -23.11 18.51
C GLN A 432 -15.41 -23.31 19.95
N GLY A 433 -14.69 -24.09 20.75
CA GLY A 433 -14.87 -24.12 22.21
C GLY A 433 -14.52 -22.78 22.87
N ALA A 434 -14.82 -22.61 24.16
CA ALA A 434 -14.38 -21.43 24.90
C ALA A 434 -12.86 -21.42 25.08
N TYR A 435 -12.23 -20.24 24.99
CA TYR A 435 -10.78 -20.09 25.17
C TYR A 435 -10.42 -18.70 25.70
N THR A 436 -9.19 -18.54 26.17
CA THR A 436 -8.55 -17.23 26.31
C THR A 436 -7.44 -17.11 25.27
N PRO A 437 -7.20 -15.93 24.67
CA PRO A 437 -6.11 -15.77 23.70
C PRO A 437 -4.76 -16.24 24.25
N GLN A 438 -4.41 -15.84 25.49
CA GLN A 438 -3.17 -16.27 26.12
C GLN A 438 -3.17 -17.74 26.54
N GLY A 439 -4.33 -18.33 26.86
CA GLY A 439 -4.41 -19.77 27.15
C GLY A 439 -4.22 -20.62 25.90
N MET A 440 -4.71 -20.14 24.75
CA MET A 440 -4.56 -20.80 23.45
C MET A 440 -3.15 -20.60 22.86
N PHE A 441 -2.56 -19.44 23.09
CA PHE A 441 -1.20 -19.07 22.70
C PHE A 441 -0.41 -18.61 23.94
N PRO A 442 0.07 -19.55 24.78
CA PRO A 442 0.84 -19.22 25.98
C PRO A 442 2.03 -18.32 25.67
N LEU A 443 2.23 -17.27 26.48
CA LEU A 443 3.36 -16.37 26.33
C LEU A 443 4.65 -17.15 26.51
N ARG A 444 5.51 -17.15 25.51
CA ARG A 444 6.82 -17.78 25.60
C ARG A 444 7.76 -16.95 26.46
N SER A 445 8.57 -17.61 27.27
CA SER A 445 9.62 -16.93 28.04
C SER A 445 10.71 -16.40 27.13
N LEU A 446 11.19 -15.19 27.42
CA LEU A 446 12.38 -14.65 26.78
C LEU A 446 13.64 -15.29 27.37
N ALA A 447 14.52 -15.73 26.47
CA ALA A 447 15.87 -16.08 26.83
C ALA A 447 16.58 -14.82 27.38
N GLY A 448 17.14 -14.94 28.58
CA GLY A 448 17.67 -13.81 29.35
C GLY A 448 16.68 -13.13 30.31
N GLY A 449 15.40 -13.52 30.31
CA GLY A 449 14.35 -12.89 31.12
C GLY A 449 13.83 -11.58 30.52
N GLY A 450 12.92 -10.89 31.22
CA GLY A 450 12.28 -9.64 30.77
C GLY A 450 11.01 -9.83 29.93
N THR A 451 10.54 -8.74 29.32
CA THR A 451 9.32 -8.68 28.48
C THR A 451 9.59 -7.93 27.18
N VAL A 452 8.72 -8.10 26.19
CA VAL A 452 8.76 -7.28 24.96
C VAL A 452 8.11 -5.92 25.25
N PRO A 453 8.74 -4.78 24.94
CA PRO A 453 8.08 -3.48 25.01
C PRO A 453 6.86 -3.43 24.07
N ALA A 454 5.68 -3.09 24.60
CA ALA A 454 4.43 -3.01 23.85
C ALA A 454 4.54 -2.25 22.52
N GLN A 455 5.25 -1.11 22.53
CA GLN A 455 5.41 -0.27 21.34
C GLN A 455 6.08 -0.98 20.16
N LEU A 456 6.96 -1.95 20.39
CA LEU A 456 7.58 -2.72 19.30
C LEU A 456 6.56 -3.58 18.57
N MET A 457 5.70 -4.28 19.32
CA MET A 457 4.65 -5.09 18.72
C MET A 457 3.67 -4.16 17.98
N LEU A 458 3.29 -3.02 18.56
CA LEU A 458 2.45 -2.02 17.89
C LEU A 458 3.07 -1.51 16.57
N GLY A 459 4.36 -1.20 16.56
CA GLY A 459 5.08 -0.77 15.35
C GLY A 459 5.13 -1.88 14.28
N ILE A 460 5.25 -3.15 14.68
CA ILE A 460 5.14 -4.29 13.75
C ILE A 460 3.73 -4.39 13.18
N LEU A 461 2.69 -4.36 14.01
CA LEU A 461 1.29 -4.42 13.56
C LEU A 461 0.94 -3.25 12.62
N ALA A 462 1.46 -2.07 12.90
CA ALA A 462 1.34 -0.89 12.04
C ALA A 462 1.98 -1.13 10.67
N GLN A 463 3.20 -1.69 10.64
CA GLN A 463 3.94 -1.98 9.41
C GLN A 463 3.34 -3.13 8.59
N GLU A 464 2.82 -4.16 9.24
CA GLU A 464 2.32 -5.38 8.58
C GLU A 464 0.95 -5.14 7.93
N THR A 465 0.01 -4.54 8.66
CA THR A 465 -1.40 -4.49 8.25
C THR A 465 -2.10 -3.16 8.53
N ASN A 466 -1.39 -2.13 9.00
CA ASN A 466 -2.03 -0.88 9.43
C ASN A 466 -3.14 -1.16 10.49
N LEU A 467 -2.84 -2.09 11.41
CA LEU A 467 -3.70 -2.54 12.52
C LEU A 467 -4.99 -3.26 12.10
N ALA A 468 -5.02 -3.86 10.90
CA ALA A 468 -6.20 -4.55 10.38
C ALA A 468 -6.18 -6.06 10.70
N GLN A 469 -7.28 -6.58 11.26
CA GLN A 469 -7.51 -8.02 11.44
C GLN A 469 -8.51 -8.55 10.40
N GLY A 470 -9.57 -7.80 10.15
CA GLY A 470 -10.49 -8.04 9.04
C GLY A 470 -9.89 -7.53 7.74
N SER A 471 -10.45 -7.97 6.61
CA SER A 471 -10.06 -7.46 5.30
C SER A 471 -10.20 -5.93 5.23
N TRP A 472 -9.49 -5.29 4.29
CA TRP A 472 -9.45 -3.83 4.13
C TRP A 472 -10.81 -3.17 3.82
N HIS A 473 -11.87 -3.96 3.62
CA HIS A 473 -13.22 -3.49 3.34
C HIS A 473 -14.08 -3.30 4.58
N VAL A 474 -13.60 -3.65 5.78
CA VAL A 474 -14.35 -3.50 7.03
C VAL A 474 -13.67 -2.52 7.97
N VAL A 475 -14.47 -1.82 8.78
CA VAL A 475 -13.99 -0.79 9.71
C VAL A 475 -14.13 -1.24 11.17
N PRO A 476 -13.50 -0.55 12.13
CA PRO A 476 -13.62 -0.91 13.54
C PRO A 476 -15.07 -1.11 14.00
N GLY A 477 -15.34 -2.28 14.59
CA GLY A 477 -16.68 -2.69 15.01
C GLY A 477 -17.30 -3.79 14.16
N ASP A 478 -16.92 -3.88 12.89
CA ASP A 478 -17.50 -4.85 11.98
C ASP A 478 -16.77 -6.19 12.06
N THR A 479 -17.43 -7.22 11.55
CA THR A 479 -16.79 -8.47 11.16
C THR A 479 -16.62 -8.51 9.64
N GLY A 480 -15.76 -9.35 9.10
CA GLY A 480 -15.66 -9.51 7.63
C GLY A 480 -14.80 -10.68 7.23
N ASN A 481 -14.42 -10.78 5.96
CA ASN A 481 -13.43 -11.78 5.55
C ASN A 481 -12.15 -11.64 6.40
N PRO A 482 -11.47 -12.75 6.75
CA PRO A 482 -10.13 -12.68 7.33
C PRO A 482 -9.17 -11.90 6.43
N LEU A 483 -8.34 -11.03 7.02
CA LEU A 483 -7.22 -10.46 6.29
C LEU A 483 -6.20 -11.56 6.00
N VAL A 484 -5.89 -11.78 4.72
CA VAL A 484 -4.93 -12.78 4.27
C VAL A 484 -4.12 -12.22 3.11
N ALA A 485 -2.79 -12.35 3.14
CA ALA A 485 -1.90 -11.74 2.16
C ALA A 485 -2.15 -12.19 0.71
N ASP A 486 -1.85 -13.45 0.38
CA ASP A 486 -2.13 -14.05 -0.93
C ASP A 486 -2.79 -15.42 -0.71
N TYR A 487 -4.13 -15.43 -0.75
CA TYR A 487 -4.96 -16.62 -0.56
C TYR A 487 -5.08 -17.44 -1.84
N TYR A 488 -5.31 -16.78 -2.98
CA TYR A 488 -5.63 -17.41 -4.26
C TYR A 488 -4.39 -17.78 -5.08
N GLY A 489 -3.19 -17.35 -4.66
CA GLY A 489 -1.94 -17.54 -5.41
C GLY A 489 -1.99 -16.90 -6.79
N ASN A 490 -2.95 -15.99 -6.97
CA ASN A 490 -3.18 -15.25 -8.19
C ASN A 490 -2.24 -14.06 -8.31
N HIS A 491 -1.34 -13.94 -7.33
CA HIS A 491 -0.54 -12.76 -7.08
C HIS A 491 -1.39 -11.50 -7.06
N GLY A 492 -2.69 -11.64 -6.83
CA GLY A 492 -3.74 -10.66 -6.74
C GLY A 492 -4.37 -10.15 -8.04
N ASP A 493 -4.22 -10.86 -9.15
CA ASP A 493 -4.79 -10.38 -10.41
C ASP A 493 -6.31 -10.41 -10.57
N GLY A 494 -6.95 -11.16 -9.68
CA GLY A 494 -8.36 -11.54 -9.78
C GLY A 494 -8.72 -12.39 -11.00
N GLN A 495 -7.77 -12.79 -11.85
CA GLN A 495 -8.03 -13.24 -13.23
C GLN A 495 -7.22 -14.48 -13.63
N SER A 496 -6.23 -14.85 -12.82
CA SER A 496 -5.64 -16.17 -12.66
C SER A 496 -5.90 -16.65 -11.23
N ILE A 497 -5.85 -17.96 -10.99
CA ILE A 497 -5.84 -18.56 -9.65
C ILE A 497 -4.84 -19.70 -9.75
N ASP A 498 -3.83 -19.69 -8.87
CA ASP A 498 -2.79 -20.70 -8.87
C ASP A 498 -2.24 -20.93 -7.47
N TYR A 499 -2.80 -21.93 -6.79
CA TYR A 499 -2.35 -22.29 -5.45
C TYR A 499 -0.95 -22.97 -5.44
N GLY A 500 -0.43 -23.40 -6.59
CA GLY A 500 0.76 -24.25 -6.74
C GLY A 500 0.46 -25.75 -6.66
N GLY A 501 1.26 -26.58 -7.33
CA GLY A 501 1.13 -28.05 -7.33
C GLY A 501 1.93 -28.78 -6.24
N GLU A 502 1.62 -30.06 -5.99
CA GLU A 502 2.50 -30.94 -5.20
C GLU A 502 3.89 -31.01 -5.84
N GLY A 503 4.93 -30.63 -5.09
CA GLY A 503 6.31 -30.60 -5.58
C GLY A 503 6.74 -29.32 -6.29
N GLU A 504 5.84 -28.32 -6.42
CA GLU A 504 6.19 -26.99 -6.93
C GLU A 504 6.47 -25.98 -5.80
N ALA A 505 7.15 -24.88 -6.13
CA ALA A 505 7.28 -23.76 -5.22
C ALA A 505 5.89 -23.17 -4.94
N GLN A 506 5.48 -23.19 -3.67
CA GLN A 506 4.21 -22.65 -3.21
C GLN A 506 4.05 -21.18 -3.64
N LYS A 507 2.92 -20.85 -4.26
CA LYS A 507 2.64 -19.51 -4.80
C LYS A 507 1.80 -18.63 -3.87
N THR A 508 1.15 -19.22 -2.87
CA THR A 508 0.44 -18.50 -1.80
C THR A 508 1.34 -18.13 -0.63
N ASP A 509 1.00 -17.06 0.09
CA ASP A 509 1.71 -16.62 1.30
C ASP A 509 1.07 -17.15 2.60
N CYS A 510 -0.27 -17.14 2.65
CA CYS A 510 -1.06 -17.57 3.81
C CYS A 510 -0.74 -16.86 5.14
N GLY A 511 -0.28 -15.61 5.11
CA GLY A 511 -0.17 -14.74 6.29
C GLY A 511 -1.52 -14.19 6.70
N TYR A 512 -1.99 -14.50 7.91
CA TYR A 512 -3.32 -14.11 8.40
C TYR A 512 -3.28 -13.01 9.45
N GLY A 513 -4.26 -12.11 9.37
CA GLY A 513 -4.62 -11.13 10.39
C GLY A 513 -3.56 -10.08 10.68
N ILE A 514 -3.75 -9.39 11.80
CA ILE A 514 -3.06 -8.15 12.16
C ILE A 514 -1.54 -8.29 12.28
N GLY A 515 -1.04 -9.44 12.72
CA GLY A 515 0.38 -9.77 12.81
C GLY A 515 0.93 -10.57 11.63
N GLN A 516 0.14 -10.79 10.56
CA GLN A 516 0.54 -11.56 9.37
C GLN A 516 1.17 -12.93 9.71
N VAL A 517 0.49 -13.69 10.58
CA VAL A 517 0.97 -15.01 11.03
C VAL A 517 0.91 -16.00 9.87
N THR A 518 2.08 -16.44 9.39
CA THR A 518 2.23 -17.42 8.29
C THR A 518 2.51 -18.85 8.77
N THR A 519 3.26 -19.00 9.87
CA THR A 519 3.70 -20.31 10.37
C THR A 519 2.50 -21.13 10.83
N GLY A 520 2.35 -22.37 10.35
CA GLY A 520 1.25 -23.24 10.77
C GLY A 520 -0.11 -22.89 10.15
N MET A 521 -0.13 -21.97 9.19
CA MET A 521 -1.36 -21.47 8.54
C MET A 521 -1.57 -22.02 7.12
N ARG A 522 -0.75 -23.00 6.71
CA ARG A 522 -0.93 -23.73 5.44
C ARG A 522 -1.57 -25.08 5.71
N VAL A 523 -2.35 -25.56 4.74
CA VAL A 523 -2.92 -26.92 4.77
C VAL A 523 -1.82 -27.97 4.88
N ALA A 524 -0.70 -27.77 4.18
CA ALA A 524 0.46 -28.66 4.20
C ALA A 524 1.18 -28.74 5.57
N ASP A 525 1.01 -27.74 6.44
CA ASP A 525 1.58 -27.77 7.79
C ASP A 525 0.81 -28.77 8.69
N GLY A 526 -0.41 -29.15 8.29
CA GLY A 526 -1.32 -29.97 9.08
C GLY A 526 -1.57 -29.37 10.47
N ASP A 527 -1.79 -30.24 11.46
CA ASP A 527 -1.94 -29.86 12.87
C ASP A 527 -0.60 -29.87 13.64
N SER A 528 0.55 -29.87 12.94
CA SER A 528 1.87 -30.05 13.57
C SER A 528 2.38 -28.80 14.29
N VAL A 529 1.96 -27.61 13.84
CA VAL A 529 2.32 -26.31 14.44
C VAL A 529 1.12 -25.71 15.16
N TYR A 530 0.01 -25.55 14.44
CA TYR A 530 -1.25 -25.05 14.97
C TYR A 530 -2.36 -26.01 14.57
N ASN A 531 -3.17 -26.41 15.55
CA ASN A 531 -4.38 -27.19 15.25
C ASN A 531 -5.46 -26.30 14.61
N ARG A 532 -6.51 -26.93 14.07
CA ARG A 532 -7.65 -26.22 13.46
C ARG A 532 -8.25 -25.11 14.33
N ALA A 533 -8.38 -25.31 15.65
CA ALA A 533 -8.92 -24.30 16.54
C ALA A 533 -7.97 -23.09 16.65
N GLN A 534 -6.66 -23.31 16.75
CA GLN A 534 -5.67 -22.23 16.75
C GLN A 534 -5.67 -21.45 15.43
N GLN A 535 -5.69 -22.16 14.29
CA GLN A 535 -5.75 -21.52 12.97
C GLN A 535 -6.97 -20.61 12.81
N LEU A 536 -8.15 -21.10 13.21
CA LEU A 536 -9.37 -20.30 13.18
C LEU A 536 -9.26 -19.06 14.08
N ALA A 537 -8.76 -19.20 15.31
CA ALA A 537 -8.61 -18.06 16.22
C ALA A 537 -7.62 -17.02 15.69
N ILE A 538 -6.49 -17.45 15.10
CA ILE A 538 -5.52 -16.56 14.42
C ILE A 538 -6.20 -15.76 13.30
N ALA A 539 -7.10 -16.40 12.54
CA ALA A 539 -7.77 -15.75 11.42
C ALA A 539 -8.92 -14.81 11.86
N THR A 540 -9.60 -15.07 12.97
CA THR A 540 -10.83 -14.34 13.33
C THR A 540 -10.73 -13.41 14.55
N ASP A 541 -9.89 -13.73 15.54
CA ASP A 541 -9.74 -12.95 16.79
C ASP A 541 -8.41 -12.20 16.80
N TYR A 542 -8.50 -10.87 16.75
CA TYR A 542 -7.34 -9.98 16.76
C TYR A 542 -6.42 -10.21 17.97
N ALA A 543 -6.98 -10.52 19.15
CA ALA A 543 -6.22 -10.74 20.38
C ALA A 543 -5.44 -12.07 20.32
N ALA A 544 -6.05 -13.11 19.75
CA ALA A 544 -5.40 -14.39 19.50
C ALA A 544 -4.28 -14.27 18.46
N ASN A 545 -4.53 -13.51 17.39
CA ASN A 545 -3.51 -13.21 16.38
C ASN A 545 -2.31 -12.45 16.98
N ILE A 546 -2.56 -11.41 17.79
CA ILE A 546 -1.51 -10.66 18.50
C ILE A 546 -0.69 -11.57 19.40
N ALA A 547 -1.32 -12.47 20.18
CA ALA A 547 -0.61 -13.42 21.02
C ALA A 547 0.27 -14.40 20.22
N ALA A 548 -0.22 -14.89 19.07
CA ALA A 548 0.54 -15.74 18.17
C ALA A 548 1.71 -14.98 17.52
N GLY A 549 1.46 -13.77 17.01
CA GLY A 549 2.47 -12.89 16.41
C GLY A 549 3.56 -12.47 17.40
N LEU A 550 3.19 -12.16 18.65
CA LEU A 550 4.14 -11.87 19.72
C LEU A 550 5.07 -13.06 20.00
N ASN A 551 4.52 -14.27 20.01
CA ASN A 551 5.32 -15.49 20.17
C ASN A 551 6.32 -15.72 19.03
N ILE A 552 6.02 -15.27 17.80
CA ILE A 552 6.98 -15.28 16.69
C ILE A 552 8.13 -14.31 17.00
N LEU A 553 7.84 -13.08 17.45
CA LEU A 553 8.88 -12.11 17.81
C LEU A 553 9.78 -12.62 18.95
N ILE A 554 9.19 -13.20 19.99
CA ILE A 554 9.90 -13.85 21.10
C ILE A 554 10.76 -15.00 20.59
N GLU A 555 10.24 -15.81 19.66
CA GLU A 555 11.02 -16.89 19.06
C GLU A 555 12.24 -16.35 18.31
N LYS A 556 12.11 -15.23 17.59
CA LYS A 556 13.25 -14.60 16.90
C LYS A 556 14.30 -14.10 17.88
N TRP A 557 13.88 -13.44 18.96
CA TRP A 557 14.78 -13.07 20.05
C TRP A 557 15.48 -14.29 20.64
N ASN A 558 14.75 -15.36 20.92
CA ASN A 558 15.30 -16.59 21.51
C ASN A 558 16.25 -17.32 20.55
N GLN A 559 15.99 -17.29 19.25
CA GLN A 559 16.89 -17.84 18.22
C GLN A 559 18.21 -17.08 18.18
N LEU A 560 18.17 -15.74 18.20
CA LEU A 560 19.35 -14.88 18.30
C LEU A 560 20.10 -15.08 19.61
N TYR A 561 19.36 -15.27 20.71
CA TYR A 561 19.94 -15.41 22.04
C TYR A 561 20.68 -16.73 22.22
N ASN A 562 20.05 -17.84 21.80
CA ASN A 562 20.51 -19.20 22.08
C ASN A 562 21.35 -19.82 20.95
N ASP A 563 21.80 -19.02 19.97
CA ASP A 563 22.59 -19.56 18.88
C ASP A 563 23.88 -20.24 19.43
N PRO A 564 24.18 -21.50 19.05
CA PRO A 564 25.34 -22.22 19.55
C PRO A 564 26.70 -21.58 19.24
N ALA A 565 26.77 -20.72 18.21
CA ALA A 565 27.97 -19.96 17.88
C ALA A 565 28.14 -18.69 18.73
N GLY A 566 27.13 -18.32 19.52
CA GLY A 566 27.14 -17.19 20.43
C GLY A 566 25.93 -16.29 20.27
N ARG A 567 25.56 -15.64 21.39
CA ARG A 567 24.42 -14.70 21.46
C ARG A 567 24.62 -13.53 20.48
N SER A 568 23.60 -13.27 19.65
CA SER A 568 23.52 -12.06 18.85
C SER A 568 22.64 -10.99 19.51
N TYR A 569 23.13 -9.77 19.69
CA TYR A 569 22.37 -8.68 20.32
C TYR A 569 22.87 -7.28 19.96
N VAL A 570 22.01 -6.29 20.23
CA VAL A 570 22.29 -4.86 20.11
C VAL A 570 22.47 -4.25 21.50
N ASN A 571 23.34 -3.25 21.62
CA ASN A 571 23.76 -2.55 22.84
C ASN A 571 24.14 -3.48 23.99
N ASN A 572 23.32 -3.55 25.04
CA ASN A 572 23.53 -4.45 26.17
C ASN A 572 22.68 -5.72 26.10
N GLY A 573 21.86 -5.88 25.05
CA GLY A 573 20.96 -7.02 24.87
C GLY A 573 19.92 -7.10 25.97
N ASP A 574 19.48 -5.96 26.49
CA ASP A 574 18.48 -5.90 27.55
C ASP A 574 17.10 -5.68 26.90
N PRO A 575 16.16 -6.62 27.03
CA PRO A 575 14.86 -6.54 26.36
C PRO A 575 14.01 -5.36 26.86
N THR A 576 14.40 -4.67 27.93
CA THR A 576 13.76 -3.44 28.41
C THR A 576 13.81 -2.31 27.36
N TRP A 577 14.87 -2.26 26.54
CA TRP A 577 15.12 -1.15 25.62
C TRP A 577 14.64 -1.47 24.21
N ILE A 578 13.85 -0.57 23.63
CA ILE A 578 13.26 -0.74 22.29
C ILE A 578 14.35 -0.94 21.23
N GLU A 579 15.43 -0.17 21.30
CA GLU A 579 16.56 -0.23 20.37
C GLU A 579 17.24 -1.61 20.32
N ASP A 580 17.25 -2.35 21.43
CA ASP A 580 17.93 -3.65 21.53
C ASP A 580 17.20 -4.76 20.74
N TRP A 581 15.94 -4.52 20.35
CA TRP A 581 15.12 -5.46 19.57
C TRP A 581 15.36 -5.42 18.07
N TRP A 582 16.23 -4.52 17.57
CA TRP A 582 16.46 -4.32 16.13
C TRP A 582 16.65 -5.62 15.34
N LEU A 583 17.45 -6.56 15.86
CA LEU A 583 17.72 -7.83 15.19
C LEU A 583 16.54 -8.80 15.20
N ALA A 584 15.75 -8.80 16.28
CA ALA A 584 14.55 -9.63 16.36
C ALA A 584 13.46 -9.10 15.41
N VAL A 585 13.32 -7.78 15.29
CA VAL A 585 12.45 -7.13 14.29
C VAL A 585 12.90 -7.45 12.87
N TRP A 586 14.19 -7.41 12.60
CA TRP A 586 14.75 -7.84 11.31
C TRP A 586 14.41 -9.30 10.99
N ALA A 587 14.61 -10.19 11.96
CA ALA A 587 14.31 -11.61 11.83
C ALA A 587 12.80 -11.92 11.79
N TYR A 588 11.94 -11.02 12.26
CA TYR A 588 10.49 -11.16 12.14
C TYR A 588 10.07 -11.20 10.68
N ASN A 589 10.65 -10.30 9.86
CA ASN A 589 10.34 -10.18 8.44
C ASN A 589 11.03 -11.24 7.57
N SER A 590 12.35 -11.40 7.73
CA SER A 590 13.15 -12.25 6.82
C SER A 590 13.57 -13.59 7.42
N GLY A 591 13.25 -13.86 8.68
CA GLY A 591 13.73 -15.02 9.41
C GLY A 591 15.16 -14.88 9.97
N TYR A 592 15.59 -15.89 10.72
CA TYR A 592 16.94 -16.06 11.25
C TYR A 592 17.50 -17.41 10.79
N TYR A 593 18.73 -17.42 10.30
CA TYR A 593 19.42 -18.63 9.85
C TYR A 593 20.37 -19.10 10.96
N PRO A 594 20.11 -20.23 11.64
CA PRO A 594 20.91 -20.67 12.79
C PRO A 594 22.28 -21.23 12.36
N SER A 595 23.30 -21.06 13.22
CA SER A 595 24.66 -21.57 12.96
C SER A 595 24.72 -23.09 12.77
N THR A 596 23.78 -23.84 13.35
CA THR A 596 23.66 -25.29 13.14
C THR A 596 23.36 -25.70 11.70
N LYS A 597 22.81 -24.78 10.91
CA LYS A 597 22.56 -24.96 9.47
C LYS A 597 23.60 -24.25 8.60
N ALA A 598 24.65 -23.67 9.19
CA ALA A 598 25.67 -22.94 8.44
C ALA A 598 26.30 -23.79 7.33
N SER A 599 26.56 -25.08 7.57
CA SER A 599 27.11 -25.99 6.53
C SER A 599 26.20 -26.17 5.31
N GLN A 600 24.88 -26.01 5.47
CA GLN A 600 23.90 -26.03 4.39
C GLN A 600 23.84 -24.69 3.64
N ASN A 601 24.28 -23.62 4.31
CA ASN A 601 24.25 -22.25 3.85
C ASN A 601 25.67 -21.73 3.56
N GLY A 602 26.58 -22.54 3.03
CA GLY A 602 27.93 -22.11 2.65
C GLY A 602 28.86 -21.65 3.79
N GLY A 603 28.49 -21.92 5.04
CA GLY A 603 29.18 -21.46 6.25
C GLY A 603 28.54 -20.24 6.93
N TYR A 604 27.43 -19.71 6.40
CA TYR A 604 26.81 -18.47 6.86
C TYR A 604 25.59 -18.72 7.76
N TYR A 605 25.41 -17.82 8.72
CA TYR A 605 24.31 -17.82 9.66
C TYR A 605 24.08 -16.38 10.17
N GLY A 606 22.90 -16.11 10.71
CA GLY A 606 22.50 -14.77 11.15
C GLY A 606 21.20 -14.27 10.52
N VAL A 607 21.04 -12.95 10.52
CA VAL A 607 19.93 -12.25 9.85
C VAL A 607 20.30 -11.85 8.42
N GLY A 608 19.35 -11.98 7.48
CA GLY A 608 19.52 -11.81 6.02
C GLY A 608 20.01 -10.44 5.55
N TYR A 609 20.83 -10.35 4.49
CA TYR A 609 21.45 -9.07 4.06
C TYR A 609 20.45 -8.04 3.50
N LEU A 610 19.29 -8.46 2.99
CA LEU A 610 18.26 -7.54 2.48
C LEU A 610 17.87 -6.46 3.50
N ASN A 611 17.68 -6.82 4.77
CA ASN A 611 17.22 -5.88 5.79
C ASN A 611 18.38 -5.12 6.48
N ASN A 612 19.62 -5.29 5.98
CA ASN A 612 20.78 -4.56 6.48
C ASN A 612 20.73 -3.09 6.05
N PRO A 613 20.76 -2.12 6.98
CA PRO A 613 20.82 -0.69 6.63
C PRO A 613 22.02 -0.30 5.74
N ALA A 614 23.09 -1.11 5.74
CA ALA A 614 24.26 -0.97 4.87
C ALA A 614 23.98 -1.34 3.40
N ASN A 615 22.89 -2.06 3.13
CA ASN A 615 22.58 -2.56 1.79
C ASN A 615 22.39 -1.37 0.83
N PRO A 616 23.15 -1.30 -0.28
CA PRO A 616 23.12 -0.18 -1.21
C PRO A 616 21.79 -0.06 -2.00
N GLN A 617 20.87 -1.03 -1.85
CA GLN A 617 19.49 -0.87 -2.31
C GLN A 617 18.72 0.23 -1.59
N TYR A 618 19.19 0.67 -0.43
CA TYR A 618 18.62 1.78 0.32
C TYR A 618 19.53 3.01 0.18
N PRO A 619 18.98 4.20 -0.16
CA PRO A 619 19.77 5.41 -0.39
C PRO A 619 20.59 5.78 0.85
N ALA A 620 21.85 6.14 0.66
CA ALA A 620 22.80 6.42 1.75
C ALA A 620 22.54 7.72 2.50
N ASN A 621 21.82 8.64 1.88
CA ASN A 621 21.46 9.94 2.41
C ASN A 621 20.06 9.97 3.05
N ARG A 622 19.40 8.83 3.30
CA ARG A 622 18.06 8.80 3.92
C ARG A 622 18.09 9.19 5.40
N ALA A 623 17.15 10.02 5.82
CA ALA A 623 16.85 10.24 7.23
C ALA A 623 16.14 9.01 7.84
N PRO A 624 16.02 8.87 9.18
CA PRO A 624 15.16 7.86 9.78
C PRO A 624 13.72 7.96 9.25
N PHE A 625 13.08 6.81 8.99
CA PHE A 625 11.74 6.72 8.40
C PHE A 625 10.71 7.53 9.21
N LEU A 626 9.88 8.32 8.53
CA LEU A 626 8.83 9.20 9.09
C LEU A 626 9.30 10.36 9.97
N ARG A 627 10.58 10.42 10.35
CA ARG A 627 11.11 11.46 11.25
C ARG A 627 11.01 12.87 10.64
N LEU A 628 11.04 12.96 9.32
CA LEU A 628 10.86 14.23 8.61
C LEU A 628 9.41 14.46 8.18
N THR A 629 8.71 13.41 7.72
CA THR A 629 7.35 13.51 7.21
C THR A 629 6.67 12.14 7.07
N TYR A 630 5.35 12.08 7.27
CA TYR A 630 4.55 10.90 6.93
C TYR A 630 4.56 10.56 5.44
N ALA A 631 4.92 11.52 4.57
CA ALA A 631 5.05 11.29 3.13
C ALA A 631 6.17 10.29 2.77
N ASP A 632 7.04 9.91 3.72
CA ASP A 632 7.99 8.81 3.51
C ASP A 632 7.27 7.47 3.28
N ALA A 633 6.04 7.30 3.79
CA ALA A 633 5.23 6.11 3.56
C ALA A 633 4.82 5.90 2.08
N GLU A 634 4.95 6.92 1.22
CA GLU A 634 4.77 6.81 -0.24
C GLU A 634 5.95 6.11 -0.94
N ARG A 635 7.12 6.02 -0.27
CA ARG A 635 8.33 5.37 -0.82
C ARG A 635 8.94 4.39 0.18
N PRO A 636 8.18 3.37 0.61
CA PRO A 636 8.62 2.47 1.68
C PRO A 636 9.87 1.67 1.31
N SER A 637 10.17 1.48 0.02
CA SER A 637 11.37 0.77 -0.45
C SER A 637 12.69 1.50 -0.21
N GLU A 638 12.67 2.77 0.21
CA GLU A 638 13.88 3.53 0.54
C GLU A 638 14.43 3.16 1.94
N TRP A 639 13.68 2.43 2.77
CA TRP A 639 14.09 1.98 4.11
C TRP A 639 13.99 0.48 4.28
N SER A 640 14.86 -0.09 5.11
CA SER A 640 14.76 -1.50 5.49
C SER A 640 13.59 -1.76 6.42
N TYR A 641 13.14 -3.02 6.52
CA TYR A 641 12.04 -3.38 7.41
C TYR A 641 12.22 -2.91 8.86
N PRO A 642 13.37 -3.15 9.54
CA PRO A 642 13.55 -2.64 10.91
C PRO A 642 13.57 -1.12 10.99
N GLU A 643 14.10 -0.40 9.99
CA GLU A 643 14.01 1.06 9.95
C GLU A 643 12.55 1.54 9.90
N ARG A 644 11.69 0.87 9.13
CA ARG A 644 10.28 1.22 9.03
C ARG A 644 9.50 0.95 10.31
N VAL A 645 9.72 -0.22 10.93
CA VAL A 645 9.10 -0.55 12.24
C VAL A 645 9.52 0.45 13.31
N MET A 646 10.82 0.78 13.41
CA MET A 646 11.28 1.78 14.38
C MET A 646 10.69 3.17 14.10
N GLY A 647 10.47 3.53 12.83
CA GLY A 647 9.74 4.74 12.46
C GLY A 647 8.29 4.75 12.98
N TRP A 648 7.57 3.63 12.88
CA TRP A 648 6.21 3.51 13.44
C TRP A 648 6.17 3.44 14.96
N VAL A 649 7.24 2.98 15.61
CA VAL A 649 7.40 3.05 17.08
C VAL A 649 7.56 4.50 17.52
N GLU A 650 8.37 5.29 16.82
CA GLU A 650 8.61 6.70 17.12
C GLU A 650 7.42 7.61 16.75
N SER A 651 6.83 7.36 15.58
CA SER A 651 5.75 8.14 14.98
C SER A 651 4.54 7.23 14.69
N PRO A 652 3.63 7.04 15.67
CA PRO A 652 2.46 6.19 15.50
C PRO A 652 1.59 6.55 14.29
N GLN A 653 0.88 5.56 13.75
CA GLN A 653 -0.08 5.79 12.67
C GLN A 653 -1.19 6.77 13.08
N LEU A 654 -1.70 7.53 12.10
CA LEU A 654 -2.86 8.40 12.29
C LEU A 654 -4.15 7.66 11.91
N LYS A 655 -5.16 7.72 12.79
CA LYS A 655 -6.44 7.00 12.69
C LYS A 655 -7.63 7.86 13.17
N GLY A 656 -8.85 7.43 12.83
CA GLY A 656 -10.13 8.09 13.17
C GLY A 656 -10.38 9.48 12.58
N THR A 657 -11.62 9.98 12.73
CA THR A 657 -12.04 11.31 12.25
C THR A 657 -12.60 12.13 13.43
N PRO A 658 -11.94 13.22 13.89
CA PRO A 658 -10.66 13.75 13.41
C PRO A 658 -9.47 12.83 13.72
N SER A 659 -8.40 12.98 12.94
CA SER A 659 -7.18 12.17 13.04
C SER A 659 -6.50 12.28 14.40
N HIS A 660 -6.11 11.16 14.98
CA HIS A 660 -5.33 11.06 16.21
C HIS A 660 -4.30 9.92 16.10
N LEU A 661 -3.33 9.86 17.02
CA LEU A 661 -2.38 8.76 17.10
C LEU A 661 -3.11 7.47 17.47
N ALA A 662 -2.86 6.39 16.72
CA ALA A 662 -3.49 5.09 16.93
C ALA A 662 -3.09 4.43 18.26
N TYR A 663 -1.87 4.70 18.74
CA TYR A 663 -1.34 4.13 19.97
C TYR A 663 -0.32 5.07 20.62
N SER A 664 0.01 4.81 21.89
CA SER A 664 0.94 5.65 22.63
C SER A 664 2.38 5.56 22.12
N LYS A 665 3.07 6.71 22.14
CA LYS A 665 4.52 6.77 21.98
C LYS A 665 5.22 6.13 23.20
N PRO A 666 6.44 5.57 23.04
CA PRO A 666 7.20 5.02 24.15
C PRO A 666 7.66 6.10 25.13
N VAL A 667 8.23 5.68 26.27
CA VAL A 667 9.00 6.59 27.13
C VAL A 667 10.40 6.74 26.52
N PHE A 668 10.67 7.86 25.88
CA PHE A 668 11.98 8.17 25.31
C PHE A 668 13.04 8.33 26.41
N GLY A 669 14.30 8.05 26.04
CA GLY A 669 15.42 8.18 26.96
C GLY A 669 15.60 9.61 27.47
N GLU A 670 15.99 9.76 28.73
CA GLU A 670 16.10 11.07 29.42
C GLU A 670 17.09 12.03 28.75
N SER A 671 18.05 11.52 27.98
CA SER A 671 18.99 12.33 27.20
C SER A 671 18.40 12.88 25.89
N LYS A 672 17.22 12.41 25.47
CA LYS A 672 16.59 12.74 24.18
C LYS A 672 15.56 13.86 24.33
N THR A 673 16.00 15.10 24.07
CA THR A 673 15.14 16.30 24.16
C THR A 673 14.11 16.44 23.04
N LYS A 674 14.16 15.59 22.00
CA LYS A 674 13.29 15.66 20.82
C LYS A 674 12.26 14.53 20.72
N GLU A 675 12.15 13.66 21.73
CA GLU A 675 11.28 12.47 21.66
C GLU A 675 11.59 11.57 20.44
N GLU A 676 12.87 11.22 20.28
CA GLU A 676 13.36 10.43 19.15
C GLU A 676 14.06 9.15 19.65
N LEU A 677 13.91 8.06 18.91
CA LEU A 677 14.70 6.83 19.08
C LEU A 677 16.14 7.04 18.61
N THR A 678 17.06 6.31 19.24
CA THR A 678 18.40 6.13 18.66
C THR A 678 18.32 4.99 17.64
N VAL A 679 18.55 5.26 16.36
CA VAL A 679 18.44 4.22 15.32
C VAL A 679 19.82 3.81 14.80
N ALA A 680 19.92 2.58 14.31
CA ALA A 680 21.14 2.10 13.69
C ALA A 680 21.50 2.97 12.48
N THR A 681 22.79 3.19 12.29
CA THR A 681 23.30 3.81 11.07
C THR A 681 23.57 2.72 10.03
N PRO A 682 23.72 3.09 8.75
CA PRO A 682 24.15 2.14 7.73
C PRO A 682 25.51 1.46 8.00
N LYS A 683 26.31 1.96 8.95
CA LYS A 683 27.60 1.36 9.33
C LYS A 683 27.49 0.31 10.41
N THR A 684 26.41 0.39 11.20
CA THR A 684 26.24 -0.37 12.43
C THR A 684 26.43 -1.88 12.19
N PHE A 685 25.81 -2.43 11.15
CA PHE A 685 25.84 -3.87 10.86
C PHE A 685 26.80 -4.23 9.72
N CYS A 686 27.96 -3.58 9.67
CA CYS A 686 28.99 -3.85 8.67
C CYS A 686 30.38 -4.05 9.28
N ASP A 687 30.80 -5.30 9.43
CA ASP A 687 32.15 -5.68 9.85
C ASP A 687 32.49 -7.13 9.46
N SER A 688 33.63 -7.63 9.95
CA SER A 688 34.11 -8.98 9.65
C SER A 688 33.10 -10.11 9.94
N ARG A 689 32.09 -9.91 10.80
CA ARG A 689 31.10 -10.94 11.18
C ARG A 689 30.15 -11.29 10.06
N ASN A 690 29.76 -10.32 9.23
CA ASN A 690 28.96 -10.57 8.04
C ASN A 690 29.78 -10.49 6.75
N ASN A 691 31.11 -10.65 6.87
CA ASN A 691 32.07 -10.42 5.78
C ASN A 691 31.87 -9.06 5.13
N CYS A 692 31.45 -8.09 5.96
CA CYS A 692 31.21 -6.76 5.52
C CYS A 692 32.45 -5.91 5.76
N ASP A 693 32.93 -5.24 4.73
CA ASP A 693 34.08 -4.37 4.86
C ASP A 693 33.61 -2.94 5.20
N PRO A 694 33.75 -2.47 6.46
CA PRO A 694 33.38 -1.10 6.82
C PRO A 694 34.22 -0.10 6.05
N ALA A 695 35.39 -0.50 5.54
CA ALA A 695 36.17 0.31 4.63
C ALA A 695 35.38 0.70 3.37
N VAL A 696 34.57 -0.20 2.86
CA VAL A 696 33.77 0.03 1.66
C VAL A 696 32.54 0.88 1.98
N VAL A 697 32.01 0.79 3.20
CA VAL A 697 30.92 1.67 3.66
C VAL A 697 31.42 3.10 3.90
N ASP A 698 32.67 3.26 4.35
CA ASP A 698 33.17 4.54 4.86
C ASP A 698 34.30 5.24 4.07
N GLN A 699 35.10 4.57 3.24
CA GLN A 699 36.48 5.07 3.08
C GLN A 699 36.76 6.13 2.01
N ASN A 700 37.65 7.02 2.47
CA ASN A 700 38.55 7.95 1.78
C ASN A 700 39.90 7.32 1.38
N LYS A 701 40.07 5.99 1.44
CA LYS A 701 41.35 5.31 1.18
C LYS A 701 41.23 4.24 0.07
N PRO A 702 42.19 4.17 -0.86
CA PRO A 702 42.26 3.09 -1.84
C PRO A 702 42.56 1.77 -1.12
N LEU A 703 41.69 0.77 -1.31
CA LEU A 703 42.01 -0.61 -0.96
C LEU A 703 42.94 -1.22 -2.03
N PRO A 704 43.92 -2.05 -1.64
CA PRO A 704 44.69 -2.89 -2.57
C PRO A 704 43.78 -3.62 -3.57
N LYS A 705 44.23 -3.83 -4.81
CA LYS A 705 43.41 -4.44 -5.90
C LYS A 705 42.87 -5.83 -5.54
N ASN A 706 43.59 -6.58 -4.71
CA ASN A 706 43.17 -7.89 -4.17
C ASN A 706 42.22 -7.80 -2.95
N GLN A 707 41.90 -6.58 -2.50
CA GLN A 707 40.98 -6.25 -1.40
C GLN A 707 39.81 -5.37 -1.89
N GLN A 708 39.66 -5.19 -3.21
CA GLN A 708 38.51 -4.50 -3.81
C GLN A 708 37.27 -5.41 -3.76
N THR A 709 36.70 -5.56 -2.58
CA THR A 709 35.50 -6.37 -2.34
C THR A 709 34.26 -5.50 -2.17
N SER A 710 33.07 -6.06 -2.41
CA SER A 710 31.79 -5.44 -2.01
C SER A 710 31.81 -5.10 -0.54
N PRO A 711 31.04 -4.08 -0.09
CA PRO A 711 30.84 -3.90 1.33
C PRO A 711 30.36 -5.21 1.91
N CYS A 712 29.63 -6.05 1.19
CA CYS A 712 29.39 -7.47 1.47
C CYS A 712 30.30 -8.34 0.56
N ALA A 713 31.50 -8.70 1.01
CA ALA A 713 32.61 -9.13 0.16
C ALA A 713 32.48 -10.51 -0.51
N ALA A 714 31.60 -11.38 -0.04
CA ALA A 714 31.52 -12.75 -0.53
C ALA A 714 30.63 -12.86 -1.77
N PHE A 715 31.29 -12.86 -2.93
CA PHE A 715 30.73 -12.98 -4.28
C PHE A 715 29.83 -14.21 -4.55
N ASN A 716 29.73 -15.12 -3.59
CA ASN A 716 28.98 -16.37 -3.68
C ASN A 716 28.24 -16.71 -2.38
N SER A 717 28.06 -15.75 -1.46
CA SER A 717 27.50 -16.07 -0.16
C SER A 717 26.74 -14.94 0.52
N SER A 718 25.77 -15.33 1.34
CA SER A 718 24.88 -14.39 1.99
C SER A 718 25.59 -13.65 3.12
N CYS A 719 25.65 -12.31 3.07
CA CYS A 719 26.26 -11.46 4.10
C CYS A 719 25.36 -11.30 5.33
N TRP A 720 25.03 -12.46 5.90
CA TRP A 720 24.18 -12.57 7.08
C TRP A 720 24.92 -12.08 8.31
N TRP A 721 24.22 -11.28 9.11
CA TRP A 721 24.80 -10.64 10.28
C TRP A 721 24.50 -11.42 11.56
N HIS A 722 25.51 -11.55 12.42
CA HIS A 722 25.43 -12.14 13.76
C HIS A 722 26.39 -11.43 14.73
N GLY A 723 26.27 -11.70 16.03
CA GLY A 723 27.15 -11.20 17.08
C GLY A 723 26.63 -9.96 17.82
N GLN A 724 27.52 -9.14 18.38
CA GLN A 724 27.19 -8.05 19.32
C GLN A 724 27.51 -6.66 18.77
N VAL A 725 26.56 -5.75 18.64
CA VAL A 725 26.85 -4.37 18.19
C VAL A 725 26.21 -3.35 19.10
N SER A 726 26.76 -2.14 19.19
CA SER A 726 26.11 -1.03 19.90
C SER A 726 26.03 0.21 19.02
N PHE A 727 24.91 0.91 19.12
CA PHE A 727 24.69 2.23 18.52
C PHE A 727 24.00 3.21 19.47
N ALA A 728 23.63 2.78 20.68
CA ALA A 728 23.03 3.60 21.72
C ALA A 728 23.56 3.22 23.11
N GLY A 729 23.79 4.21 23.95
CA GLY A 729 24.10 4.05 25.37
C GLY A 729 22.82 3.95 26.21
N CYS A 730 22.13 2.80 26.21
CA CYS A 730 20.84 2.67 26.90
C CYS A 730 20.90 3.01 28.40
N ILE A 731 21.95 2.55 29.10
CA ILE A 731 22.19 2.88 30.52
C ILE A 731 22.52 4.36 30.76
N LEU A 732 22.85 5.11 29.70
CA LEU A 732 23.11 6.55 29.72
C LEU A 732 21.85 7.36 29.37
N GLY A 733 20.69 6.71 29.29
CA GLY A 733 19.41 7.35 29.00
C GLY A 733 19.23 7.69 27.52
N GLU A 734 19.88 6.97 26.59
CA GLU A 734 19.73 7.19 25.14
C GLU A 734 18.65 6.34 24.49
N CYS A 735 18.17 5.29 25.16
CA CYS A 735 17.21 4.34 24.61
C CYS A 735 15.80 4.58 25.15
N ALA A 736 14.79 4.23 24.35
CA ALA A 736 13.41 4.27 24.75
C ALA A 736 12.99 2.95 25.43
N LYS A 737 12.02 3.06 26.32
CA LYS A 737 11.41 1.93 27.02
C LYS A 737 9.90 1.95 26.87
N GLU A 738 9.30 0.84 27.26
CA GLU A 738 7.86 0.65 27.26
C GLU A 738 7.11 1.79 27.96
N LYS A 739 5.96 2.15 27.38
CA LYS A 739 4.92 2.91 28.05
C LYS A 739 3.64 2.09 28.04
N VAL A 740 3.26 1.53 29.18
CA VAL A 740 2.01 0.79 29.30
C VAL A 740 0.85 1.78 29.37
N THR A 741 -0.12 1.64 28.47
CA THR A 741 -1.36 2.43 28.47
C THR A 741 -2.46 1.72 29.25
N PHE A 742 -2.57 0.40 29.08
CA PHE A 742 -3.53 -0.48 29.74
C PHE A 742 -2.80 -1.42 30.71
N GLY A 743 -2.85 -1.11 32.01
CA GLY A 743 -2.20 -1.93 33.03
C GLY A 743 -2.74 -3.37 33.09
N ALA A 744 -1.98 -4.27 33.71
CA ALA A 744 -2.35 -5.68 33.87
C ALA A 744 -3.77 -5.86 34.44
N GLY A 745 -4.57 -6.70 33.80
CA GLY A 745 -5.93 -7.02 34.23
C GLY A 745 -6.97 -5.96 33.87
N THR A 746 -6.59 -4.90 33.15
CA THR A 746 -7.55 -3.95 32.58
C THR A 746 -8.52 -4.70 31.66
N PRO A 747 -9.84 -4.52 31.81
CA PRO A 747 -10.81 -5.14 30.91
C PRO A 747 -10.60 -4.71 29.45
N GLU A 748 -10.97 -5.59 28.51
CA GLU A 748 -10.99 -5.26 27.09
C GLU A 748 -11.83 -3.99 26.86
N PRO A 749 -11.26 -2.94 26.22
CA PRO A 749 -12.01 -1.76 25.86
C PRO A 749 -13.22 -2.13 25.00
N GLY A 750 -14.33 -1.42 25.22
CA GLY A 750 -15.46 -1.51 24.31
C GLY A 750 -15.05 -1.01 22.93
N VAL A 751 -15.43 -1.74 21.88
CA VAL A 751 -15.10 -1.34 20.52
C VAL A 751 -15.66 0.04 20.19
N LYS A 752 -14.80 0.90 19.66
CA LYS A 752 -15.20 2.19 19.07
C LYS A 752 -15.71 1.94 17.67
N ARG A 753 -17.00 1.58 17.57
CA ARG A 753 -17.66 1.33 16.29
C ARG A 753 -17.69 2.58 15.45
N ILE A 754 -17.41 2.40 14.15
CA ILE A 754 -17.62 3.47 13.18
C ILE A 754 -19.10 3.54 12.81
N TYR A 755 -19.67 2.42 12.39
CA TYR A 755 -21.10 2.28 12.16
C TYR A 755 -21.76 1.65 13.40
N PRO A 756 -22.74 2.34 14.03
CA PRO A 756 -23.49 1.75 15.14
C PRO A 756 -24.19 0.47 14.70
N ARG A 757 -24.16 -0.56 15.55
CA ARG A 757 -24.91 -1.79 15.32
C ARG A 757 -26.41 -1.52 15.47
N ASP A 758 -27.21 -1.82 14.44
CA ASP A 758 -28.67 -1.86 14.53
C ASP A 758 -29.20 -3.31 14.61
N CYS A 759 -29.98 -3.59 15.65
CA CYS A 759 -30.70 -4.86 15.82
C CYS A 759 -32.22 -4.65 15.86
N SER A 760 -32.70 -3.51 15.35
CA SER A 760 -34.12 -3.20 15.27
C SER A 760 -34.83 -4.17 14.33
N THR A 761 -36.04 -4.57 14.70
CA THR A 761 -36.88 -5.39 13.82
C THR A 761 -37.61 -4.46 12.86
N PHE A 762 -37.58 -4.77 11.57
CA PHE A 762 -38.36 -4.05 10.57
C PHE A 762 -39.86 -4.09 10.94
N PRO A 763 -40.51 -2.94 11.21
CA PRO A 763 -41.85 -2.94 11.83
C PRO A 763 -42.93 -3.64 11.01
N GLU A 764 -42.81 -3.63 9.68
CA GLU A 764 -43.76 -4.30 8.77
C GLU A 764 -43.78 -5.82 8.91
N LEU A 765 -42.73 -6.42 9.51
CA LEU A 765 -42.70 -7.85 9.83
C LEU A 765 -43.71 -8.24 10.93
N SER A 766 -44.32 -7.27 11.62
CA SER A 766 -45.43 -7.52 12.55
C SER A 766 -46.73 -7.90 11.85
N LYS A 767 -46.87 -7.64 10.54
CA LYS A 767 -48.08 -7.99 9.78
C LYS A 767 -48.21 -9.52 9.66
N PRO A 768 -49.41 -10.08 9.85
CA PRO A 768 -49.63 -11.51 9.66
C PRO A 768 -49.21 -11.94 8.25
N ARG A 769 -48.45 -13.04 8.15
CA ARG A 769 -47.94 -13.63 6.88
C ARG A 769 -46.86 -12.80 6.18
N ALA A 770 -46.30 -11.78 6.84
CA ALA A 770 -45.03 -11.20 6.41
C ALA A 770 -43.92 -12.26 6.51
N LYS A 771 -43.01 -12.25 5.54
CA LYS A 771 -41.88 -13.18 5.44
C LYS A 771 -40.59 -12.38 5.26
N ILE A 772 -39.49 -12.86 5.82
CA ILE A 772 -38.17 -12.29 5.57
C ILE A 772 -37.20 -13.35 5.04
N VAL A 773 -36.53 -13.02 3.94
CA VAL A 773 -35.43 -13.82 3.38
C VAL A 773 -34.13 -13.11 3.73
N PHE A 774 -33.29 -13.77 4.52
CA PHE A 774 -31.97 -13.29 4.92
C PHE A 774 -30.95 -13.67 3.85
N ASP A 775 -29.81 -12.99 3.83
CA ASP A 775 -28.70 -13.23 2.89
C ASP A 775 -27.79 -14.41 3.32
N LEU A 776 -28.11 -15.06 4.44
CA LEU A 776 -27.63 -16.40 4.78
C LEU A 776 -28.82 -17.33 5.10
N ASN A 777 -28.76 -18.55 4.57
CA ASN A 777 -29.78 -19.58 4.87
C ASN A 777 -29.70 -20.09 6.31
N ASP A 778 -28.51 -20.06 6.90
CA ASP A 778 -28.26 -20.40 8.30
C ASP A 778 -27.98 -19.13 9.09
N THR A 779 -29.03 -18.53 9.64
CA THR A 779 -28.95 -17.26 10.37
C THR A 779 -28.21 -17.37 11.71
N SER A 780 -27.82 -18.58 12.14
CA SER A 780 -26.96 -18.77 13.31
C SER A 780 -25.52 -18.26 13.08
N GLN A 781 -25.16 -17.98 11.83
CA GLN A 781 -23.84 -17.52 11.39
C GLN A 781 -23.66 -16.00 11.50
N TYR A 782 -24.71 -15.22 11.80
CA TYR A 782 -24.59 -13.77 12.00
C TYR A 782 -23.74 -13.48 13.24
N ALA A 783 -22.58 -12.85 13.03
CA ALA A 783 -21.53 -12.72 14.05
C ALA A 783 -21.55 -11.36 14.80
N LEU A 784 -22.32 -10.37 14.34
CA LEU A 784 -22.39 -9.03 14.94
C LEU A 784 -23.13 -8.96 16.29
N GLY A 785 -23.82 -10.04 16.66
CA GLY A 785 -24.46 -10.22 17.96
C GLY A 785 -25.92 -9.79 18.07
N CYS A 786 -26.63 -9.61 16.95
CA CYS A 786 -28.09 -9.47 16.94
C CYS A 786 -28.78 -10.85 17.05
N SER A 787 -30.03 -10.87 17.54
CA SER A 787 -30.86 -12.08 17.53
C SER A 787 -31.58 -12.19 16.20
N VAL A 788 -31.19 -13.17 15.38
CA VAL A 788 -31.73 -13.34 14.03
C VAL A 788 -32.67 -14.56 13.99
N PRO A 789 -33.94 -14.40 13.58
CA PRO A 789 -34.84 -15.53 13.40
C PRO A 789 -34.42 -16.41 12.21
N ALA A 790 -35.04 -17.58 12.07
CA ALA A 790 -34.85 -18.39 10.87
C ALA A 790 -35.38 -17.65 9.63
N SER A 791 -34.73 -17.85 8.49
CA SER A 791 -35.21 -17.28 7.24
C SER A 791 -36.51 -17.95 6.78
N ASN A 792 -37.44 -17.15 6.23
CA ASN A 792 -38.69 -17.61 5.64
C ASN A 792 -38.56 -17.76 4.13
N GLY A 793 -37.58 -18.55 3.72
CA GLY A 793 -37.25 -18.77 2.33
C GLY A 793 -35.79 -19.13 2.18
N LYS A 794 -35.29 -18.98 0.95
CA LYS A 794 -33.93 -19.33 0.58
C LYS A 794 -33.25 -18.17 -0.13
N PHE A 795 -32.04 -17.84 0.31
CA PHE A 795 -31.10 -17.04 -0.46
C PHE A 795 -30.10 -17.94 -1.18
N THR A 796 -29.80 -17.60 -2.43
CA THR A 796 -28.76 -18.26 -3.22
C THR A 796 -27.85 -17.21 -3.82
N LEU A 797 -26.56 -17.36 -3.61
CA LEU A 797 -25.53 -16.57 -4.27
C LEU A 797 -24.86 -17.45 -5.34
N ARG A 798 -25.01 -17.07 -6.62
CA ARG A 798 -24.38 -17.76 -7.75
C ARG A 798 -23.17 -16.96 -8.20
N THR A 799 -22.01 -17.61 -8.24
CA THR A 799 -20.74 -17.04 -8.70
C THR A 799 -20.42 -17.53 -10.12
N GLY A 800 -19.94 -16.62 -10.97
CA GLY A 800 -19.57 -16.85 -12.36
C GLY A 800 -20.74 -17.13 -13.33
N ASP A 801 -20.44 -17.02 -14.61
CA ASP A 801 -21.30 -17.40 -15.73
C ASP A 801 -20.45 -18.05 -16.84
N PRO A 802 -20.49 -19.40 -17.00
CA PRO A 802 -21.41 -20.34 -16.36
C PRO A 802 -21.16 -20.52 -14.85
N SER A 803 -22.23 -20.52 -14.06
CA SER A 803 -22.16 -20.67 -12.60
C SER A 803 -21.99 -22.12 -12.12
N GLY A 804 -21.64 -22.31 -10.85
CA GLY A 804 -21.70 -23.61 -10.17
C GLY A 804 -20.30 -24.20 -9.97
N ASN A 805 -20.13 -25.51 -10.17
CA ASN A 805 -18.82 -26.18 -10.03
C ASN A 805 -17.89 -25.92 -11.23
N HIS A 806 -18.21 -24.94 -12.07
CA HIS A 806 -17.36 -24.60 -13.19
C HIS A 806 -16.05 -23.99 -12.66
N PRO A 807 -14.87 -24.43 -13.15
CA PRO A 807 -13.57 -23.85 -12.83
C PRO A 807 -13.55 -22.31 -12.76
N GLU A 808 -14.18 -21.65 -13.74
CA GLU A 808 -14.17 -20.19 -13.84
C GLU A 808 -15.11 -19.49 -12.84
N ALA A 809 -16.02 -20.21 -12.18
CA ALA A 809 -16.87 -19.65 -11.13
C ALA A 809 -16.09 -19.27 -9.85
N LEU A 810 -14.83 -19.70 -9.74
CA LEU A 810 -13.93 -19.33 -8.64
C LEU A 810 -13.38 -17.90 -8.78
N TYR A 811 -13.35 -17.32 -9.98
CA TYR A 811 -12.88 -15.94 -10.18
C TYR A 811 -13.77 -14.92 -9.47
N ALA A 812 -15.09 -15.06 -9.59
CA ALA A 812 -16.05 -14.28 -8.82
C ALA A 812 -15.87 -14.41 -7.30
N GLN A 813 -15.21 -15.45 -6.78
CA GLN A 813 -14.93 -15.53 -5.34
C GLN A 813 -13.79 -14.63 -4.89
N VAL A 814 -12.87 -14.25 -5.78
CA VAL A 814 -11.77 -13.33 -5.43
C VAL A 814 -12.33 -11.97 -5.03
N ASP A 815 -13.34 -11.50 -5.76
CA ASP A 815 -14.02 -10.21 -5.56
C ASP A 815 -15.35 -10.33 -4.80
N LEU A 816 -15.63 -11.50 -4.22
CA LEU A 816 -16.75 -11.67 -3.30
C LEU A 816 -16.28 -11.40 -1.89
N HIS A 817 -17.01 -10.54 -1.19
CA HIS A 817 -16.70 -10.12 0.17
C HIS A 817 -17.91 -10.25 1.08
N GLN A 818 -17.64 -10.42 2.37
CA GLN A 818 -18.66 -10.40 3.43
C GLN A 818 -18.29 -9.35 4.47
N ALA A 819 -19.31 -8.73 5.04
CA ALA A 819 -19.19 -7.81 6.16
C ALA A 819 -20.27 -8.08 7.20
N GLY A 820 -19.93 -7.89 8.47
CA GLY A 820 -20.85 -7.81 9.60
C GLY A 820 -21.53 -6.45 9.63
N ALA A 821 -22.09 -6.05 8.49
CA ALA A 821 -22.92 -4.89 8.26
C ALA A 821 -24.28 -5.39 7.74
N GLY A 822 -25.18 -4.48 7.35
CA GLY A 822 -26.49 -4.88 6.82
C GLY A 822 -27.45 -5.40 7.89
N TYR A 823 -28.60 -5.93 7.46
CA TYR A 823 -29.72 -6.18 8.37
C TYR A 823 -29.38 -7.26 9.40
N ASN A 824 -29.32 -6.86 10.67
CA ASN A 824 -28.88 -7.70 11.80
C ASN A 824 -27.42 -8.20 11.74
N GLY A 825 -26.60 -7.65 10.83
CA GLY A 825 -25.14 -7.80 10.88
C GLY A 825 -24.55 -8.95 10.07
N HIS A 826 -25.07 -9.17 8.86
CA HIS A 826 -24.34 -9.82 7.78
C HIS A 826 -24.82 -9.27 6.43
N MET A 827 -23.88 -9.08 5.49
CA MET A 827 -24.15 -8.80 4.08
C MET A 827 -23.05 -9.41 3.19
N TRP A 828 -23.39 -9.67 1.93
CA TRP A 828 -22.40 -9.89 0.87
C TRP A 828 -22.25 -8.63 0.03
N PHE A 829 -21.05 -8.39 -0.52
CA PHE A 829 -20.83 -7.36 -1.52
C PHE A 829 -19.70 -7.74 -2.46
N THR A 830 -19.63 -7.03 -3.59
CA THR A 830 -18.67 -7.23 -4.68
C THR A 830 -18.62 -5.94 -5.49
N HIS A 831 -17.63 -5.78 -6.38
CA HIS A 831 -17.69 -4.67 -7.31
C HIS A 831 -18.72 -4.93 -8.41
N THR A 832 -19.26 -3.86 -8.99
CA THR A 832 -20.05 -3.94 -10.22
C THR A 832 -19.16 -4.11 -11.45
N TYR A 833 -19.59 -4.91 -12.43
CA TYR A 833 -18.85 -5.19 -13.66
C TYR A 833 -19.67 -4.83 -14.88
N ARG A 834 -19.03 -4.23 -15.89
CA ARG A 834 -19.73 -3.96 -17.16
C ARG A 834 -19.97 -5.28 -17.92
N PRO A 835 -21.16 -5.49 -18.49
CA PRO A 835 -21.39 -6.58 -19.43
C PRO A 835 -20.47 -6.46 -20.65
N ASP A 836 -19.48 -7.34 -20.78
CA ASP A 836 -18.60 -7.38 -21.95
C ASP A 836 -19.15 -8.34 -23.01
N TYR A 837 -19.73 -7.80 -24.08
CA TYR A 837 -20.22 -8.63 -25.20
C TYR A 837 -19.10 -9.27 -26.04
N LEU A 838 -17.83 -8.92 -25.80
CA LEU A 838 -16.73 -9.20 -26.72
C LEU A 838 -15.64 -10.15 -26.18
N ASN A 839 -15.43 -10.26 -24.85
CA ASN A 839 -14.28 -11.00 -24.29
C ASN A 839 -14.58 -11.96 -23.13
N GLY A 840 -15.82 -12.07 -22.62
CA GLY A 840 -16.21 -13.09 -21.63
C GLY A 840 -15.49 -13.01 -20.28
N THR A 841 -14.83 -11.90 -19.96
CA THR A 841 -14.06 -11.70 -18.72
C THR A 841 -14.95 -11.25 -17.57
N SER A 842 -15.89 -10.33 -17.82
CA SER A 842 -16.84 -9.91 -16.77
C SER A 842 -17.82 -11.02 -16.40
N ALA A 843 -18.12 -11.92 -17.34
CA ALA A 843 -18.97 -13.08 -17.07
C ALA A 843 -18.41 -13.98 -15.95
N LYS A 844 -17.08 -14.09 -15.80
CA LYS A 844 -16.42 -14.88 -14.73
C LYS A 844 -16.56 -14.25 -13.35
N HIS A 845 -16.75 -12.92 -13.32
CA HIS A 845 -16.95 -12.09 -12.12
C HIS A 845 -18.42 -11.84 -11.80
N LYS A 846 -19.34 -12.34 -12.65
CA LYS A 846 -20.76 -12.18 -12.42
C LYS A 846 -21.17 -12.88 -11.14
N ILE A 847 -21.85 -12.13 -10.27
CA ILE A 847 -22.48 -12.63 -9.06
C ILE A 847 -23.97 -12.33 -9.17
N THR A 848 -24.80 -13.32 -8.84
CA THR A 848 -26.25 -13.15 -8.81
C THR A 848 -26.80 -13.63 -7.47
N GLY A 849 -27.35 -12.71 -6.70
CA GLY A 849 -28.13 -12.99 -5.50
C GLY A 849 -29.58 -13.28 -5.88
N THR A 850 -30.20 -14.26 -5.23
CA THR A 850 -31.59 -14.62 -5.46
C THR A 850 -32.30 -14.91 -4.15
N TRP A 851 -33.34 -14.13 -3.85
CA TRP A 851 -34.22 -14.30 -2.69
C TRP A 851 -35.49 -15.00 -3.12
N THR A 852 -35.76 -16.18 -2.54
CA THR A 852 -36.95 -16.99 -2.83
C THR A 852 -37.77 -17.14 -1.54
N PRO A 853 -38.83 -16.35 -1.32
CA PRO A 853 -39.65 -16.44 -0.11
C PRO A 853 -40.58 -17.66 -0.08
N ASP A 854 -40.78 -18.21 1.11
CA ASP A 854 -41.79 -19.22 1.40
C ASP A 854 -43.15 -18.55 1.70
N LEU A 855 -43.77 -18.01 0.65
CA LEU A 855 -45.06 -17.32 0.75
C LEU A 855 -46.19 -18.32 0.97
N ASP A 856 -47.13 -17.96 1.86
CA ASP A 856 -48.30 -18.80 2.16
C ASP A 856 -49.37 -18.70 1.07
N ILE A 857 -49.04 -18.95 -0.20
CA ILE A 857 -49.94 -18.82 -1.35
C ILE A 857 -50.34 -20.21 -1.83
N THR A 858 -51.63 -20.43 -2.10
CA THR A 858 -52.11 -21.69 -2.67
C THR A 858 -51.61 -21.85 -4.11
N GLN A 859 -51.18 -23.06 -4.48
CA GLN A 859 -50.73 -23.36 -5.84
C GLN A 859 -51.78 -22.92 -6.89
N GLY A 860 -51.33 -22.19 -7.92
CA GLY A 860 -52.20 -21.64 -8.96
C GLY A 860 -52.96 -20.37 -8.59
N SER A 861 -52.72 -19.79 -7.40
CA SER A 861 -53.26 -18.49 -6.98
C SER A 861 -52.18 -17.40 -6.94
N VAL A 862 -52.63 -16.15 -6.95
CA VAL A 862 -51.78 -14.96 -6.75
C VAL A 862 -52.23 -14.16 -5.52
N ALA A 863 -51.28 -13.49 -4.85
CA ALA A 863 -51.56 -12.57 -3.75
C ALA A 863 -50.67 -11.33 -3.84
N LEU A 864 -51.17 -10.17 -3.39
CA LEU A 864 -50.41 -8.92 -3.42
C LEU A 864 -49.43 -8.83 -2.24
N TYR A 865 -48.19 -8.49 -2.55
CA TYR A 865 -47.11 -8.28 -1.58
C TYR A 865 -46.33 -7.01 -1.91
N ASP A 866 -46.02 -6.24 -0.88
CA ASP A 866 -44.98 -5.21 -0.90
C ASP A 866 -43.65 -5.88 -0.64
N ILE A 867 -42.69 -5.63 -1.53
CA ILE A 867 -41.34 -6.15 -1.40
C ILE A 867 -40.45 -4.99 -0.93
N TRP A 868 -39.77 -5.21 0.19
CA TRP A 868 -38.83 -4.26 0.77
C TRP A 868 -37.43 -4.88 0.80
N VAL A 869 -36.44 -4.16 0.31
CA VAL A 869 -35.03 -4.54 0.41
C VAL A 869 -34.35 -3.72 1.49
N HIS A 870 -33.49 -4.37 2.27
CA HIS A 870 -32.61 -3.68 3.19
C HIS A 870 -31.36 -3.19 2.46
N LEU A 871 -30.96 -1.96 2.76
CA LEU A 871 -29.70 -1.37 2.33
C LEU A 871 -28.80 -1.18 3.55
N PRO A 872 -27.56 -1.67 3.52
CA PRO A 872 -26.65 -1.58 4.65
C PRO A 872 -26.19 -0.14 4.87
N SER A 873 -25.77 0.19 6.10
CA SER A 873 -25.17 1.49 6.43
C SER A 873 -23.88 1.84 5.68
N HIS A 874 -23.18 0.86 5.11
CA HIS A 874 -21.95 1.03 4.33
C HIS A 874 -21.70 -0.20 3.44
N GLY A 875 -20.79 -0.05 2.47
CA GLY A 875 -20.35 -1.12 1.55
C GLY A 875 -21.27 -1.36 0.34
N GLY A 876 -22.27 -0.50 0.15
CA GLY A 876 -22.92 -0.26 -1.15
C GLY A 876 -22.54 1.13 -1.66
N GLU A 877 -22.13 1.22 -2.92
CA GLU A 877 -21.67 2.46 -3.57
C GLU A 877 -22.36 2.71 -4.93
N THR A 878 -23.04 1.71 -5.50
CA THR A 878 -23.77 1.88 -6.77
C THR A 878 -25.12 2.58 -6.56
N GLU A 879 -25.38 3.61 -7.37
CA GLU A 879 -26.69 4.26 -7.45
C GLU A 879 -27.69 3.48 -8.34
N HIS A 880 -27.24 2.40 -8.99
CA HIS A 880 -27.95 1.75 -10.12
C HIS A 880 -28.21 0.24 -9.91
N ALA A 881 -28.51 -0.19 -8.68
CA ALA A 881 -28.78 -1.60 -8.40
C ALA A 881 -30.14 -2.06 -9.00
N GLU A 882 -30.10 -2.89 -10.05
CA GLU A 882 -31.29 -3.36 -10.76
C GLU A 882 -31.87 -4.65 -10.16
N TYR A 883 -32.97 -4.55 -9.42
CA TYR A 883 -33.70 -5.69 -8.89
C TYR A 883 -34.79 -6.15 -9.86
N VAL A 884 -34.85 -7.45 -10.12
CA VAL A 884 -35.88 -8.05 -10.98
C VAL A 884 -36.74 -9.03 -10.20
N VAL A 885 -38.06 -8.79 -10.22
CA VAL A 885 -39.05 -9.66 -9.58
C VAL A 885 -39.59 -10.66 -10.61
N MET A 886 -39.43 -11.94 -10.30
CA MET A 886 -39.88 -13.06 -11.13
C MET A 886 -41.03 -13.78 -10.44
N ASN A 887 -42.08 -14.06 -11.19
CA ASN A 887 -43.23 -14.82 -10.71
C ASN A 887 -43.14 -16.31 -11.03
N ASP A 888 -41.98 -16.85 -11.38
CA ASP A 888 -41.84 -18.27 -11.74
C ASP A 888 -40.55 -18.88 -11.17
N ASP A 889 -40.53 -20.21 -11.07
CA ASP A 889 -39.38 -20.99 -10.61
C ASP A 889 -38.54 -21.55 -11.78
N TRP A 890 -39.03 -21.47 -13.03
CA TRP A 890 -38.50 -22.21 -14.18
C TRP A 890 -37.14 -21.75 -14.72
N ASN A 891 -36.72 -20.49 -14.54
CA ASN A 891 -35.45 -19.99 -15.08
C ASN A 891 -34.54 -19.34 -14.03
N GLN A 892 -33.55 -20.07 -13.56
CA GLN A 892 -32.60 -19.55 -12.55
C GLN A 892 -31.68 -18.44 -13.10
N ALA A 893 -31.57 -18.24 -14.41
CA ALA A 893 -30.72 -17.22 -15.00
C ALA A 893 -31.29 -15.81 -14.80
N PHE A 894 -30.41 -14.83 -14.62
CA PHE A 894 -30.84 -13.43 -14.62
C PHE A 894 -31.41 -13.08 -16.00
N PRO A 895 -32.60 -12.47 -16.06
CA PRO A 895 -33.32 -12.24 -17.32
C PRO A 895 -32.59 -11.24 -18.23
N SER A 896 -32.63 -11.48 -19.54
CA SER A 896 -32.07 -10.60 -20.58
C SER A 896 -33.17 -10.17 -21.55
N GLY A 897 -33.82 -9.00 -21.28
CA GLY A 897 -34.80 -8.41 -22.19
C GLY A 897 -36.01 -7.74 -21.50
N GLY A 898 -36.53 -6.67 -22.11
CA GLY A 898 -37.52 -5.72 -21.55
C GLY A 898 -38.96 -6.20 -21.36
N GLY A 899 -39.17 -7.49 -21.07
CA GLY A 899 -40.50 -8.05 -20.77
C GLY A 899 -40.86 -8.04 -19.27
N GLN A 900 -39.91 -7.71 -18.39
CA GLN A 900 -40.05 -7.80 -16.93
C GLN A 900 -39.78 -6.45 -16.27
N LYS A 901 -40.46 -6.18 -15.15
CA LYS A 901 -40.41 -4.87 -14.48
C LYS A 901 -39.24 -4.84 -13.49
N ALA A 902 -38.15 -4.23 -13.89
CA ALA A 902 -37.02 -3.95 -13.01
C ALA A 902 -37.32 -2.76 -12.08
N CYS A 903 -36.74 -2.78 -10.88
CA CYS A 903 -36.70 -1.65 -9.95
C CYS A 903 -35.23 -1.30 -9.66
N THR A 904 -34.83 -0.09 -10.05
CA THR A 904 -33.49 0.44 -9.78
C THR A 904 -33.48 1.12 -8.42
N ILE A 905 -32.56 0.71 -7.54
CA ILE A 905 -32.37 1.27 -6.21
C ILE A 905 -30.99 1.89 -6.10
N ASP A 906 -30.95 3.09 -5.53
CA ASP A 906 -29.72 3.74 -5.09
C ASP A 906 -29.25 3.09 -3.78
N GLN A 907 -28.08 2.43 -3.83
CA GLN A 907 -27.43 1.82 -2.68
C GLN A 907 -26.27 2.65 -2.13
N ASP A 908 -25.99 3.85 -2.67
CA ASP A 908 -24.81 4.61 -2.25
C ASP A 908 -24.94 5.06 -0.79
N THR A 909 -24.01 4.55 0.01
CA THR A 909 -23.90 4.78 1.45
C THR A 909 -22.59 5.45 1.83
N SER A 910 -21.87 5.97 0.82
CA SER A 910 -20.60 6.66 0.98
C SER A 910 -20.72 7.84 1.96
N PRO A 911 -19.75 8.01 2.88
CA PRO A 911 -19.82 9.09 3.85
C PRO A 911 -19.68 10.48 3.19
N ILE A 912 -20.55 11.41 3.57
CA ILE A 912 -20.53 12.80 3.10
C ILE A 912 -20.00 13.70 4.22
N GLY A 913 -18.73 14.08 4.13
CA GLY A 913 -18.05 14.84 5.18
C GLY A 913 -17.94 14.02 6.47
N SER A 914 -18.62 14.46 7.53
CA SER A 914 -18.71 13.71 8.81
C SER A 914 -19.99 12.89 8.94
N MET A 915 -20.89 12.91 7.94
CA MET A 915 -22.13 12.13 7.96
C MET A 915 -21.85 10.74 7.40
N LEU A 916 -22.08 9.71 8.22
CA LEU A 916 -21.97 8.31 7.83
C LEU A 916 -23.28 7.82 7.20
N GLY A 917 -23.20 6.81 6.34
CA GLY A 917 -24.37 6.08 5.87
C GLY A 917 -25.15 5.39 7.01
N SER A 918 -26.37 4.98 6.73
CA SER A 918 -27.31 4.40 7.70
C SER A 918 -28.08 3.25 7.07
N ASP A 919 -28.44 2.23 7.87
CA ASP A 919 -29.31 1.15 7.45
C ASP A 919 -30.70 1.68 7.02
N GLN A 920 -31.22 1.22 5.88
CA GLN A 920 -32.50 1.69 5.32
C GLN A 920 -33.31 0.56 4.70
N TRP A 921 -34.64 0.68 4.73
CA TRP A 921 -35.54 -0.16 3.95
C TRP A 921 -36.09 0.61 2.75
N LYS A 922 -35.95 0.06 1.54
CA LYS A 922 -36.49 0.62 0.31
C LYS A 922 -37.51 -0.32 -0.32
N SER A 923 -38.60 0.20 -0.84
CA SER A 923 -39.59 -0.58 -1.56
C SER A 923 -39.10 -0.90 -2.97
N LEU A 924 -39.18 -2.18 -3.36
CA LEU A 924 -39.09 -2.60 -4.76
C LEU A 924 -40.43 -2.47 -5.49
N GLY A 925 -41.49 -2.24 -4.73
CA GLY A 925 -42.87 -2.02 -5.16
C GLY A 925 -43.84 -3.13 -4.73
N THR A 926 -45.10 -2.94 -5.10
CA THR A 926 -46.18 -3.90 -4.86
C THR A 926 -46.38 -4.83 -6.07
N TYR A 927 -46.36 -6.15 -5.84
CA TYR A 927 -46.47 -7.17 -6.89
C TYR A 927 -47.53 -8.22 -6.54
N ALA A 928 -48.23 -8.73 -7.55
CA ALA A 928 -49.02 -9.95 -7.43
C ALA A 928 -48.08 -11.16 -7.58
N LEU A 929 -47.82 -11.88 -6.49
CA LEU A 929 -46.89 -13.00 -6.43
C LEU A 929 -47.62 -14.34 -6.42
N GLN A 930 -46.96 -15.39 -6.90
CA GLN A 930 -47.42 -16.79 -6.81
C GLN A 930 -46.36 -17.66 -6.10
N PRO A 931 -46.66 -18.92 -5.71
CA PRO A 931 -45.66 -19.81 -5.14
C PRO A 931 -44.44 -19.97 -6.06
N GLY A 932 -43.24 -19.92 -5.50
CA GLY A 932 -41.99 -19.96 -6.27
C GLY A 932 -41.52 -18.61 -6.82
N ALA A 933 -42.21 -17.51 -6.51
CA ALA A 933 -41.72 -16.16 -6.82
C ALA A 933 -40.31 -15.95 -6.25
N ARG A 934 -39.49 -15.17 -6.96
CA ARG A 934 -38.12 -14.82 -6.55
C ARG A 934 -37.77 -13.40 -6.94
N VAL A 935 -36.82 -12.81 -6.22
CA VAL A 935 -36.20 -11.54 -6.58
C VAL A 935 -34.74 -11.78 -6.87
N MET A 936 -34.21 -11.15 -7.91
CA MET A 936 -32.83 -11.33 -8.35
C MET A 936 -32.13 -9.97 -8.41
N LEU A 937 -30.87 -9.95 -7.96
CA LEU A 937 -29.92 -8.85 -8.15
C LEU A 937 -28.65 -9.44 -8.75
N ASN A 938 -28.03 -8.76 -9.69
CA ASN A 938 -26.69 -9.11 -10.14
C ASN A 938 -25.75 -7.89 -10.04
N ASN A 939 -24.45 -8.14 -10.08
CA ASN A 939 -23.44 -7.10 -10.07
C ASN A 939 -23.07 -6.58 -11.47
N MET A 940 -23.94 -6.73 -12.47
CA MET A 940 -23.66 -6.25 -13.82
C MET A 940 -24.14 -4.81 -13.98
N GLU A 941 -23.20 -3.89 -14.16
CA GLU A 941 -23.45 -2.45 -14.26
C GLU A 941 -24.08 -2.09 -15.61
N SER A 942 -25.22 -1.41 -15.56
CA SER A 942 -25.96 -0.96 -16.75
C SER A 942 -25.65 0.48 -17.13
N ASP A 943 -25.14 1.29 -16.20
CA ASP A 943 -24.62 2.63 -16.49
C ASP A 943 -23.18 2.59 -16.99
N TYR A 944 -23.02 2.82 -18.30
CA TYR A 944 -21.72 2.86 -18.96
C TYR A 944 -20.86 4.08 -18.56
N ALA A 945 -21.36 5.01 -17.75
CA ALA A 945 -20.55 6.05 -17.11
C ALA A 945 -19.69 5.48 -15.98
N ILE A 946 -20.17 4.47 -15.26
CA ILE A 946 -19.48 3.85 -14.12
C ILE A 946 -18.45 2.83 -14.65
N PRO A 947 -17.15 2.97 -14.35
CA PRO A 947 -16.14 2.02 -14.80
C PRO A 947 -16.36 0.60 -14.23
N SER A 948 -15.89 -0.43 -14.93
CA SER A 948 -16.01 -1.81 -14.45
C SER A 948 -15.06 -2.06 -13.27
N ALA A 949 -15.53 -2.83 -12.29
CA ALA A 949 -14.84 -3.16 -11.04
C ALA A 949 -14.52 -1.92 -10.18
N THR A 950 -15.41 -0.91 -10.16
CA THR A 950 -15.12 0.35 -9.45
C THR A 950 -16.10 0.87 -8.42
N VAL A 951 -17.28 0.32 -8.30
CA VAL A 951 -18.21 0.66 -7.21
C VAL A 951 -18.75 -0.63 -6.64
N ASP A 952 -19.01 -0.64 -5.34
CA ASP A 952 -19.52 -1.81 -4.66
C ASP A 952 -21.05 -1.92 -4.78
N ILE A 953 -21.53 -3.15 -4.90
CA ILE A 953 -22.96 -3.50 -4.84
C ILE A 953 -23.18 -4.53 -3.74
N ALA A 954 -24.19 -4.27 -2.90
CA ALA A 954 -24.50 -5.05 -1.73
C ALA A 954 -25.71 -5.98 -1.94
N PHE A 955 -25.63 -7.18 -1.35
CA PHE A 955 -26.70 -8.17 -1.25
C PHE A 955 -27.02 -8.39 0.23
N ASP A 956 -28.24 -8.04 0.62
CA ASP A 956 -28.71 -8.05 2.02
C ASP A 956 -30.13 -8.65 2.10
N ALA A 957 -30.80 -8.57 3.25
CA ALA A 957 -32.10 -9.16 3.51
C ALA A 957 -33.26 -8.49 2.72
N MET A 958 -34.33 -9.26 2.54
CA MET A 958 -35.54 -8.81 1.84
C MET A 958 -36.81 -9.24 2.58
N ALA A 959 -37.73 -8.31 2.78
CA ALA A 959 -39.03 -8.55 3.41
C ALA A 959 -40.15 -8.57 2.36
N PHE A 960 -41.05 -9.55 2.51
CA PHE A 960 -42.23 -9.75 1.69
C PHE A 960 -43.45 -9.59 2.58
N VAL A 961 -44.13 -8.45 2.44
CA VAL A 961 -45.20 -8.02 3.34
C VAL A 961 -46.52 -8.05 2.59
N PRO A 962 -47.58 -8.72 3.08
CA PRO A 962 -48.89 -8.68 2.43
C PRO A 962 -49.37 -7.25 2.24
N ALA A 963 -49.70 -6.89 1.00
CA ALA A 963 -50.08 -5.53 0.63
C ALA A 963 -51.57 -5.27 0.80
N SER A 964 -51.92 -4.00 1.05
CA SER A 964 -53.28 -3.49 0.90
C SER A 964 -53.49 -2.91 -0.50
N ALA A 965 -54.65 -2.34 -0.81
CA ALA A 965 -54.93 -1.78 -2.14
C ALA A 965 -54.02 -0.60 -2.53
N THR A 966 -53.32 0.03 -1.58
CA THR A 966 -52.39 1.13 -1.84
C THR A 966 -51.03 0.58 -2.26
N ALA A 967 -50.61 0.86 -3.48
CA ALA A 967 -49.33 0.40 -4.01
C ALA A 967 -48.16 1.28 -3.55
N HIS A 968 -47.06 0.65 -3.16
CA HIS A 968 -45.78 1.30 -2.91
C HIS A 968 -44.99 1.42 -4.23
N PRO A 969 -44.47 2.62 -4.59
CA PRO A 969 -43.58 2.77 -5.74
C PRO A 969 -42.15 2.28 -5.43
N CYS A 970 -41.45 1.86 -6.49
CA CYS A 970 -40.01 1.56 -6.46
C CYS A 970 -39.20 2.74 -5.89
N GLY A 971 -38.25 2.45 -5.00
CA GLY A 971 -37.36 3.44 -4.38
C GLY A 971 -37.94 4.17 -3.17
N GLN A 972 -39.22 3.96 -2.82
CA GLN A 972 -39.79 4.55 -1.61
C GLN A 972 -39.01 4.10 -0.37
N THR A 973 -38.55 5.05 0.45
CA THR A 973 -37.92 4.77 1.75
C THR A 973 -39.01 4.58 2.81
N TYR A 974 -38.82 3.62 3.70
CA TYR A 974 -39.72 3.37 4.84
C TYR A 974 -39.72 4.51 5.84
#